data_AF-A0A1V2JN28-F1
#
_entry.id   AF-A0A1V2JN28-F1
#
_cell.length_a   1.000
_cell.length_b   1.000
_cell.length_c   1.000
_cell.angle_alpha   90.00
_cell.angle_beta   90.00
_cell.angle_gamma   90.00
#
_symmetry.space_group_name_H-M   'P 1'
#
loop_
_entity.id
_entity.type
_entity.pdbx_description
1 polymer ?
#
loop_
_entity_poly.entity_id
_entity_poly.type
_entity_poly.pdbx_seq_one_letter_code
_entity_poly.pdbx_strand_id
1 'polypeptide(L)'
;MSNKPQNIINKKTSAQPQFPMEDWEDPVIDPTLEPAPLIDGLLPAIPGDSHRNIVDRDMQLQGVVLSIRLWDRSGFLNDFETFTVFVNDRPIEIRTYDHTDILTDPVMVDLGPKSALQTHGIKDIRVHVVNFGANDVNYNIIRVYVDGQDPNYNNQPGLIRLEDYGSELTPADLEGKDGLEFTIPDPADRRGGDTYKVYVGTSELPVADSVPLTGDIEGTIPTAMILARSGEIPVRYSLEDRSGNSTVLSLPAYVRVSLNDPPEFGTVSVLEEPVVDKEEARNSATVRLENLTGHLPSDILVVRWGTVEIYRQALGMGVFPLDIPAPFAAIAAGGEFYTADIKLTVERQDGSTYPGPDTQVDVDLREPGVTNPGEGPVDPNLAKPDLIGGGPLPRPLNRLSEKDRGFDATATFLLPPGLEAVDFIDFVYAGNVVATYPVTGAEAPGFIVTVTVDWDDIGETGNGTIPLFCLIRDAVNYKHSPHQDVIVEVFNLSGLADATFNNAQPVTGQTNFSYYINCTRSPWLGVPIKVLDSGLLQIDDEVMIEAVRYAYVPPTAPIGVPVGTPIESAWFKINSSNVNLGLVVPMDLRAWFEDHTGTSGRGYVGVRWRIYRPSTGDRGISDEVRAAWDLVGTGGGVPGSCVPGASRLSGTL
;
A
#
# COMPACT_ATOMS: atom_id res chain seq x y z
N MET A 1 -26.96 9.16 7.90
CA MET A 1 -28.09 8.83 8.78
C MET A 1 -28.89 10.10 9.04
N SER A 2 -30.21 9.98 9.15
CA SER A 2 -31.19 11.07 9.10
C SER A 2 -31.00 12.13 10.21
N ASN A 3 -30.69 13.38 9.81
CA ASN A 3 -30.68 14.55 10.69
C ASN A 3 -32.12 15.05 10.89
N LYS A 4 -32.72 14.72 12.03
CA LYS A 4 -33.87 15.48 12.54
C LYS A 4 -33.34 16.71 13.27
N PRO A 5 -33.73 17.94 12.89
CA PRO A 5 -33.45 19.11 13.70
C PRO A 5 -34.27 19.00 14.99
N GLN A 6 -33.59 18.92 16.13
CA GLN A 6 -34.22 19.18 17.42
C GLN A 6 -34.60 20.66 17.44
N ASN A 7 -35.90 20.93 17.38
CA ASN A 7 -36.48 22.23 17.68
C ASN A 7 -36.12 22.61 19.12
N ILE A 8 -35.03 23.35 19.29
CA ILE A 8 -34.83 24.17 20.48
C ILE A 8 -35.83 25.32 20.34
N ILE A 9 -36.89 25.25 21.14
CA ILE A 9 -37.85 26.32 21.30
C ILE A 9 -37.08 27.50 21.91
N ASN A 10 -36.61 28.40 21.06
CA ASN A 10 -36.21 29.74 21.45
C ASN A 10 -37.44 30.44 22.02
N LYS A 11 -37.65 30.33 23.34
CA LYS A 11 -38.38 31.36 24.05
C LYS A 11 -37.55 32.63 23.90
N LYS A 12 -37.87 33.43 22.88
CA LYS A 12 -37.61 34.86 22.87
C LYS A 12 -38.34 35.45 24.06
N THR A 13 -37.72 35.46 25.23
CA THR A 13 -37.96 36.52 26.21
C THR A 13 -37.30 37.77 25.65
N SER A 14 -38.05 38.44 24.77
CA SER A 14 -37.82 39.82 24.38
C SER A 14 -38.11 40.70 25.60
N ALA A 15 -37.13 40.79 26.46
CA ALA A 15 -36.96 41.88 27.41
C ALA A 15 -35.48 41.86 27.79
N GLN A 16 -34.65 42.58 27.03
CA GLN A 16 -33.51 43.21 27.68
C GLN A 16 -34.11 43.98 28.87
N PRO A 17 -33.73 43.71 30.11
CA PRO A 17 -34.05 44.64 31.16
C PRO A 17 -33.27 45.91 30.82
N GLN A 18 -33.93 46.87 30.17
CA GLN A 18 -33.52 48.27 30.26
C GLN A 18 -33.71 48.64 31.72
N PHE A 19 -32.70 48.37 32.55
CA PHE A 19 -32.56 49.12 33.77
C PHE A 19 -32.14 50.53 33.33
N PRO A 20 -32.93 51.57 33.68
CA PRO A 20 -32.47 52.93 33.45
C PRO A 20 -31.11 53.07 34.17
N MET A 21 -30.17 53.76 33.54
CA MET A 21 -29.01 54.33 34.24
C MET A 21 -29.54 54.89 35.56
N GLU A 22 -29.16 54.30 36.69
CA GLU A 22 -29.56 54.82 38.01
C GLU A 22 -28.74 56.09 38.25
N ASP A 23 -29.03 57.14 37.47
CA ASP A 23 -28.68 58.50 37.82
C ASP A 23 -29.46 58.81 39.10
N TRP A 24 -28.81 58.59 40.24
CA TRP A 24 -29.36 58.98 41.52
C TRP A 24 -29.00 60.43 41.83
N GLU A 25 -29.94 61.13 42.45
CA GLU A 25 -29.68 62.42 43.07
C GLU A 25 -28.84 62.21 44.34
N ASP A 26 -27.86 63.09 44.59
CA ASP A 26 -27.14 63.05 45.86
C ASP A 26 -28.08 63.42 47.01
N PRO A 27 -27.89 62.84 48.22
CA PRO A 27 -28.62 63.25 49.40
C PRO A 27 -28.52 64.76 49.62
N VAL A 28 -29.65 65.42 49.93
CA VAL A 28 -29.67 66.85 50.23
C VAL A 28 -28.90 67.09 51.53
N ILE A 29 -27.86 67.92 51.47
CA ILE A 29 -27.07 68.29 52.64
C ILE A 29 -27.93 69.17 53.56
N ASP A 30 -28.13 68.70 54.79
CA ASP A 30 -28.75 69.49 55.85
C ASP A 30 -27.64 70.18 56.67
N PRO A 31 -27.55 71.52 56.64
CA PRO A 31 -26.53 72.27 57.36
C PRO A 31 -26.69 72.20 58.89
N THR A 32 -27.79 71.65 59.40
CA THR A 32 -28.01 71.42 60.84
C THR A 32 -27.41 70.09 61.32
N LEU A 33 -26.95 69.23 60.40
CA LEU A 33 -26.32 67.94 60.68
C LEU A 33 -24.80 68.02 60.57
N GLU A 34 -24.09 67.10 61.22
CA GLU A 34 -22.64 66.95 61.02
C GLU A 34 -22.33 66.50 59.57
N PRO A 35 -21.12 66.78 59.04
CA PRO A 35 -20.71 66.33 57.71
C PRO A 35 -20.85 64.81 57.54
N ALA A 36 -21.18 64.34 56.34
CA ALA A 36 -21.31 62.90 56.09
C ALA A 36 -19.99 62.16 56.38
N PRO A 37 -20.04 60.90 56.83
CA PRO A 37 -18.83 60.11 57.04
C PRO A 37 -18.08 59.94 55.71
N LEU A 38 -16.75 59.97 55.76
CA LEU A 38 -15.90 59.72 54.59
C LEU A 38 -15.53 58.24 54.52
N ILE A 39 -15.38 57.75 53.29
CA ILE A 39 -14.95 56.38 53.01
C ILE A 39 -13.82 56.47 51.98
N ASP A 40 -12.62 56.10 52.41
CA ASP A 40 -11.46 56.06 51.53
C ASP A 40 -11.53 54.84 50.60
N GLY A 41 -11.08 54.99 49.36
CA GLY A 41 -11.00 53.90 48.37
C GLY A 41 -12.21 53.73 47.45
N LEU A 42 -13.29 54.51 47.65
CA LEU A 42 -14.45 54.44 46.76
C LEU A 42 -14.10 54.81 45.31
N LEU A 43 -14.60 54.05 44.33
CA LEU A 43 -14.30 54.31 42.92
C LEU A 43 -15.15 55.48 42.39
N PRO A 44 -14.54 56.45 41.66
CA PRO A 44 -15.26 57.56 41.04
C PRO A 44 -15.97 57.12 39.75
N ALA A 45 -16.87 57.96 39.22
CA ALA A 45 -17.43 57.74 37.88
C ALA A 45 -16.36 57.93 36.79
N ILE A 46 -16.45 57.16 35.70
CA ILE A 46 -15.50 57.19 34.58
C ILE A 46 -16.24 57.11 33.23
N PRO A 47 -15.59 57.42 32.09
CA PRO A 47 -16.23 57.24 30.78
C PRO A 47 -16.73 55.80 30.59
N GLY A 48 -18.01 55.64 30.28
CA GLY A 48 -18.66 54.33 30.14
C GLY A 48 -19.24 53.74 31.44
N ASP A 49 -19.06 54.38 32.59
CA ASP A 49 -19.74 54.02 33.84
C ASP A 49 -20.08 55.27 34.67
N SER A 50 -21.37 55.60 34.75
CA SER A 50 -21.87 56.77 35.47
C SER A 50 -21.93 56.59 36.99
N HIS A 51 -21.73 55.37 37.51
CA HIS A 51 -21.77 55.12 38.94
C HIS A 51 -20.57 55.77 39.65
N ARG A 52 -20.87 56.51 40.73
CA ARG A 52 -19.91 57.17 41.61
C ARG A 52 -19.93 56.53 42.99
N ASN A 53 -18.89 56.76 43.79
CA ASN A 53 -18.80 56.25 45.16
C ASN A 53 -19.01 54.73 45.24
N ILE A 54 -18.38 53.97 44.33
CA ILE A 54 -18.56 52.52 44.31
C ILE A 54 -17.76 51.87 45.44
N VAL A 55 -18.43 51.01 46.20
CA VAL A 55 -17.81 50.07 47.13
C VAL A 55 -17.33 48.87 46.31
N ASP A 56 -16.02 48.80 46.06
CA ASP A 56 -15.44 47.69 45.31
C ASP A 56 -15.55 46.35 46.07
N ARG A 57 -15.28 45.25 45.38
CA ARG A 57 -15.41 43.90 45.93
C ARG A 57 -14.47 43.67 47.12
N ASP A 58 -13.28 44.27 47.13
CA ASP A 58 -12.35 44.13 48.26
C ASP A 58 -12.93 44.78 49.52
N MET A 59 -13.51 45.98 49.40
CA MET A 59 -14.21 46.65 50.50
C MET A 59 -15.47 45.88 50.95
N GLN A 60 -16.17 45.22 50.03
CA GLN A 60 -17.32 44.35 50.38
C GLN A 60 -16.90 43.12 51.19
N LEU A 61 -15.72 42.55 50.89
CA LEU A 61 -15.21 41.33 51.52
C LEU A 61 -14.43 41.60 52.82
N GLN A 62 -13.64 42.67 52.87
CA GLN A 62 -12.81 43.04 54.01
C GLN A 62 -13.57 43.92 55.01
N GLY A 63 -14.48 44.75 54.52
CA GLY A 63 -15.24 45.70 55.32
C GLY A 63 -15.01 47.14 54.87
N VAL A 64 -16.02 47.97 55.10
CA VAL A 64 -15.97 49.41 54.82
C VAL A 64 -15.53 50.13 56.10
N VAL A 65 -14.53 51.01 55.96
CA VAL A 65 -14.04 51.84 57.06
C VAL A 65 -14.65 53.24 56.93
N LEU A 66 -15.39 53.67 57.96
CA LEU A 66 -15.94 55.01 58.05
C LEU A 66 -14.96 55.93 58.79
N SER A 67 -14.64 57.07 58.20
CA SER A 67 -13.94 58.18 58.84
C SER A 67 -14.97 59.24 59.24
N ILE A 68 -15.19 59.36 60.54
CA ILE A 68 -16.32 60.12 61.10
C ILE A 68 -15.77 61.27 61.92
N ARG A 69 -16.20 62.50 61.63
CA ARG A 69 -15.83 63.64 62.45
C ARG A 69 -16.22 63.38 63.90
N LEU A 70 -15.34 63.69 64.85
CA LEU A 70 -15.65 63.49 66.27
C LEU A 70 -16.83 64.38 66.68
N TRP A 71 -17.88 63.77 67.27
CA TRP A 71 -19.02 64.51 67.81
C TRP A 71 -18.60 65.33 69.04
N ASP A 72 -19.40 66.33 69.40
CA ASP A 72 -19.15 67.08 70.64
C ASP A 72 -19.27 66.16 71.85
N ARG A 73 -18.17 66.07 72.60
CA ARG A 73 -18.02 65.30 73.82
C ARG A 73 -17.89 66.21 75.06
N SER A 74 -18.63 67.33 75.11
CA SER A 74 -18.66 68.20 76.29
C SER A 74 -20.03 68.17 77.00
N GLY A 75 -20.03 67.95 78.33
CA GLY A 75 -21.25 68.09 79.17
C GLY A 75 -21.92 66.82 79.72
N PHE A 76 -21.19 65.73 80.01
CA PHE A 76 -21.78 64.43 80.37
C PHE A 76 -22.04 64.20 81.87
N LEU A 77 -23.11 63.43 82.18
CA LEU A 77 -23.37 62.80 83.49
C LEU A 77 -23.52 61.25 83.42
N ASN A 78 -23.51 60.65 82.22
CA ASN A 78 -23.56 59.20 82.01
C ASN A 78 -22.19 58.66 81.59
N ASP A 79 -21.94 57.39 81.93
CA ASP A 79 -20.65 56.74 81.64
C ASP A 79 -20.48 56.30 80.16
N PHE A 80 -21.53 56.30 79.33
CA PHE A 80 -21.48 55.73 77.97
C PHE A 80 -22.28 56.49 76.88
N GLU A 81 -21.79 56.43 75.64
CA GLU A 81 -22.36 56.98 74.40
C GLU A 81 -22.69 55.84 73.41
N THR A 82 -23.84 55.88 72.74
CA THR A 82 -24.23 54.85 71.75
C THR A 82 -24.10 55.37 70.33
N PHE A 83 -23.17 54.80 69.59
CA PHE A 83 -22.92 55.04 68.18
C PHE A 83 -23.61 53.96 67.35
N THR A 84 -24.43 54.37 66.36
CA THR A 84 -25.14 53.45 65.47
C THR A 84 -24.92 53.82 64.02
N VAL A 85 -24.57 52.84 63.19
CA VAL A 85 -24.52 52.96 61.73
C VAL A 85 -25.73 52.29 61.14
N PHE A 86 -26.45 53.02 60.30
CA PHE A 86 -27.58 52.55 59.52
C PHE A 86 -27.18 52.44 58.05
N VAL A 87 -27.63 51.37 57.40
CA VAL A 87 -27.64 51.24 55.94
C VAL A 87 -29.08 51.08 55.49
N ASN A 88 -29.58 52.00 54.66
CA ASN A 88 -30.99 52.05 54.24
C ASN A 88 -31.94 51.95 55.44
N ASP A 89 -31.70 52.79 56.45
CA ASP A 89 -32.42 52.87 57.73
C ASP A 89 -32.40 51.62 58.62
N ARG A 90 -31.59 50.61 58.27
CA ARG A 90 -31.40 49.42 59.12
C ARG A 90 -30.09 49.53 59.90
N PRO A 91 -30.10 49.38 61.24
CA PRO A 91 -28.86 49.41 62.01
C PRO A 91 -28.01 48.18 61.66
N ILE A 92 -26.76 48.40 61.26
CA ILE A 92 -25.80 47.36 60.88
C ILE A 92 -24.61 47.26 61.85
N GLU A 93 -24.36 48.31 62.62
CA GLU A 93 -23.30 48.37 63.63
C GLU A 93 -23.78 49.23 64.80
N ILE A 94 -23.57 48.75 66.02
CA ILE A 94 -23.81 49.50 67.25
C ILE A 94 -22.55 49.38 68.10
N ARG A 95 -21.96 50.51 68.47
CA ARG A 95 -20.83 50.60 69.39
C ARG A 95 -21.19 51.45 70.59
N THR A 96 -20.60 51.10 71.71
CA THR A 96 -20.71 51.89 72.93
C THR A 96 -19.32 52.39 73.29
N TYR A 97 -19.19 53.70 73.47
CA TYR A 97 -17.96 54.35 73.90
C TYR A 97 -18.13 54.83 75.33
N ASP A 98 -17.17 54.53 76.19
CA ASP A 98 -17.13 55.11 77.54
C ASP A 98 -16.75 56.60 77.42
N HIS A 99 -17.29 57.44 78.29
CA HIS A 99 -16.92 58.85 78.33
C HIS A 99 -15.41 59.06 78.51
N THR A 100 -14.75 58.13 79.22
CA THR A 100 -13.30 58.14 79.46
C THR A 100 -12.47 57.63 78.27
N ASP A 101 -13.09 57.07 77.23
CA ASP A 101 -12.39 56.61 76.04
C ASP A 101 -11.73 57.79 75.32
N ILE A 102 -10.44 57.67 75.00
CA ILE A 102 -9.73 58.65 74.19
C ILE A 102 -10.03 58.37 72.71
N LEU A 103 -10.87 59.21 72.10
CA LEU A 103 -11.18 59.17 70.67
C LEU A 103 -10.40 60.24 69.91
N THR A 104 -9.89 59.90 68.73
CA THR A 104 -9.25 60.84 67.80
C THR A 104 -10.30 61.45 66.86
N ASP A 105 -10.04 62.65 66.35
CA ASP A 105 -10.80 63.23 65.23
C ASP A 105 -9.97 63.09 63.94
N PRO A 106 -10.44 62.32 62.93
CA PRO A 106 -11.70 61.57 62.88
C PRO A 106 -11.68 60.25 63.68
N VAL A 107 -12.87 59.80 64.06
CA VAL A 107 -13.14 58.47 64.62
C VAL A 107 -13.20 57.47 63.47
N MET A 108 -12.28 56.50 63.47
CA MET A 108 -12.24 55.44 62.47
C MET A 108 -13.07 54.24 62.92
N VAL A 109 -14.09 53.90 62.15
CA VAL A 109 -14.99 52.78 62.43
C VAL A 109 -14.90 51.78 61.28
N ASP A 110 -14.12 50.72 61.50
CA ASP A 110 -14.12 49.55 60.62
C ASP A 110 -15.41 48.74 60.86
N LEU A 111 -16.30 48.70 59.87
CA LEU A 111 -17.53 47.95 59.95
C LEU A 111 -17.30 46.44 59.82
N GLY A 112 -16.15 45.99 59.32
CA GLY A 112 -15.96 44.62 58.83
C GLY A 112 -16.96 44.27 57.71
N PRO A 113 -16.98 43.01 57.26
CA PRO A 113 -17.91 42.56 56.22
C PRO A 113 -19.36 42.60 56.73
N LYS A 114 -20.18 43.43 56.09
CA LYS A 114 -21.62 43.59 56.42
C LYS A 114 -22.47 43.19 55.23
N SER A 115 -23.42 42.28 55.45
CA SER A 115 -24.31 41.78 54.38
C SER A 115 -25.09 42.90 53.66
N ALA A 116 -25.43 43.97 54.37
CA ALA A 116 -26.09 45.15 53.77
C ALA A 116 -25.21 45.86 52.72
N LEU A 117 -23.89 45.80 52.88
CA LEU A 117 -22.89 46.37 51.98
C LEU A 117 -22.30 45.32 51.02
N GLN A 118 -22.87 44.11 50.94
CA GLN A 118 -22.50 43.06 49.97
C GLN A 118 -23.61 42.81 48.95
N THR A 119 -24.71 43.56 49.05
CA THR A 119 -25.87 43.41 48.16
C THR A 119 -25.85 44.50 47.11
N HIS A 120 -25.89 44.12 45.84
CA HIS A 120 -25.87 45.05 44.71
C HIS A 120 -26.91 46.18 44.86
N GLY A 121 -26.53 47.41 44.47
CA GLY A 121 -27.40 48.59 44.41
C GLY A 121 -27.00 49.71 45.37
N ILE A 122 -27.78 50.80 45.31
CA ILE A 122 -27.57 52.03 46.08
C ILE A 122 -27.75 51.80 47.59
N LYS A 123 -26.84 52.35 48.39
CA LYS A 123 -26.87 52.33 49.86
C LYS A 123 -26.73 53.73 50.41
N ASP A 124 -27.66 54.11 51.29
CA ASP A 124 -27.57 55.29 52.12
C ASP A 124 -27.02 54.90 53.49
N ILE A 125 -25.82 55.38 53.80
CA ILE A 125 -25.16 55.17 55.09
C ILE A 125 -25.41 56.39 55.95
N ARG A 126 -26.10 56.18 57.07
CA ARG A 126 -26.41 57.20 58.08
C ARG A 126 -25.72 56.84 59.40
N VAL A 127 -25.09 57.82 60.01
CA VAL A 127 -24.48 57.68 61.34
C VAL A 127 -25.29 58.49 62.33
N HIS A 128 -25.51 57.89 63.49
CA HIS A 128 -26.30 58.46 64.57
C HIS A 128 -25.61 58.19 65.90
N VAL A 129 -25.47 59.22 66.73
CA VAL A 129 -24.92 59.10 68.08
C VAL A 129 -25.92 59.64 69.08
N VAL A 130 -26.27 58.82 70.06
CA VAL A 130 -27.15 59.20 71.16
C VAL A 130 -26.36 59.35 72.44
N ASN A 131 -26.51 60.52 73.07
CA ASN A 131 -26.01 60.84 74.41
C ASN A 131 -27.18 61.26 75.34
N PHE A 132 -27.00 61.20 76.67
CA PHE A 132 -28.08 61.49 77.62
C PHE A 132 -28.39 62.99 77.73
N GLY A 133 -29.69 63.29 77.80
CA GLY A 133 -30.31 64.60 77.51
C GLY A 133 -31.20 64.58 76.26
N ALA A 134 -31.17 63.47 75.50
CA ALA A 134 -31.71 63.36 74.14
C ALA A 134 -31.02 64.29 73.12
N ASN A 135 -29.75 64.63 73.38
CA ASN A 135 -28.91 65.25 72.36
C ASN A 135 -28.65 64.20 71.29
N ASP A 136 -29.23 64.48 70.14
CA ASP A 136 -29.28 63.59 68.99
C ASP A 136 -28.30 64.15 67.95
N VAL A 137 -27.13 63.52 67.83
CA VAL A 137 -26.14 63.92 66.83
C VAL A 137 -26.33 63.06 65.60
N ASN A 138 -26.89 63.67 64.55
CA ASN A 138 -27.05 63.06 63.25
C ASN A 138 -26.01 63.59 62.28
N TYR A 139 -25.50 62.69 61.45
CA TYR A 139 -24.60 63.01 60.35
C TYR A 139 -25.40 63.03 59.04
N ASN A 140 -24.96 63.86 58.10
CA ASN A 140 -25.46 63.79 56.72
C ASN A 140 -25.23 62.38 56.13
N ILE A 141 -26.08 61.99 55.20
CA ILE A 141 -26.01 60.67 54.55
C ILE A 141 -24.87 60.66 53.54
N ILE A 142 -24.04 59.60 53.55
CA ILE A 142 -23.21 59.26 52.39
C ILE A 142 -23.92 58.19 51.57
N ARG A 143 -24.10 58.47 50.28
CA ARG A 143 -24.66 57.53 49.31
C ARG A 143 -23.52 56.85 48.55
N VAL A 144 -23.53 55.52 48.58
CA VAL A 144 -22.56 54.66 47.88
C VAL A 144 -23.30 53.66 47.00
N TYR A 145 -22.61 53.10 46.01
CA TYR A 145 -23.13 52.00 45.21
C TYR A 145 -22.33 50.75 45.47
N VAL A 146 -23.01 49.69 45.87
CA VAL A 146 -22.38 48.39 46.04
C VAL A 146 -22.55 47.66 44.73
N ASP A 147 -21.45 47.32 44.06
CA ASP A 147 -21.52 46.47 42.88
C ASP A 147 -21.25 45.01 43.23
N GLY A 148 -22.31 44.22 43.32
CA GLY A 148 -22.23 42.79 43.63
C GLY A 148 -22.51 41.87 42.43
N GLN A 149 -22.52 42.39 41.21
CA GLN A 149 -22.83 41.62 40.00
C GLN A 149 -21.63 41.62 39.04
N ASP A 150 -21.39 40.49 38.38
CA ASP A 150 -20.38 40.45 37.30
C ASP A 150 -20.91 41.13 36.01
N PRO A 151 -20.04 41.42 35.03
CA PRO A 151 -20.41 42.01 33.73
C PRO A 151 -21.44 41.24 32.88
N ASN A 152 -21.90 40.08 33.35
CA ASN A 152 -22.93 39.26 32.70
C ASN A 152 -24.12 38.96 33.64
N TYR A 153 -24.33 39.78 34.67
CA TYR A 153 -25.40 39.63 35.66
C TYR A 153 -25.42 38.26 36.36
N ASN A 154 -24.24 37.69 36.62
CA ASN A 154 -24.02 36.35 37.17
C ASN A 154 -24.55 35.20 36.29
N ASN A 155 -24.80 35.46 35.00
CA ASN A 155 -25.15 34.42 34.04
C ASN A 155 -23.90 33.75 33.46
N GLN A 156 -24.04 32.49 33.05
CA GLN A 156 -23.00 31.77 32.32
C GLN A 156 -22.66 32.50 31.00
N PRO A 157 -21.40 32.93 30.77
CA PRO A 157 -21.03 33.55 29.50
C PRO A 157 -21.09 32.54 28.35
N GLY A 158 -21.55 33.01 27.18
CA GLY A 158 -21.68 32.23 25.95
C GLY A 158 -20.33 31.91 25.29
N LEU A 159 -20.35 31.17 24.18
CA LEU A 159 -19.14 30.79 23.44
C LEU A 159 -18.41 32.02 22.88
N ILE A 160 -17.07 32.02 22.98
CA ILE A 160 -16.23 32.88 22.15
C ILE A 160 -16.32 32.43 20.69
N ARG A 161 -16.35 33.37 19.76
CA ARG A 161 -16.31 33.08 18.32
C ARG A 161 -14.86 33.20 17.84
N LEU A 162 -14.45 32.30 16.98
CA LEU A 162 -13.13 32.28 16.36
C LEU A 162 -13.30 32.56 14.87
N GLU A 163 -12.28 33.13 14.22
CA GLU A 163 -12.28 33.23 12.75
C GLU A 163 -12.44 31.85 12.10
N ASP A 164 -12.91 31.81 10.85
CA ASP A 164 -13.03 30.55 10.11
C ASP A 164 -11.67 30.13 9.55
N TYR A 165 -11.15 29.02 10.08
CA TYR A 165 -9.90 28.39 9.66
C TYR A 165 -10.14 26.98 9.06
N GLY A 166 -11.38 26.64 8.73
CA GLY A 166 -11.72 25.29 8.24
C GLY A 166 -11.78 24.23 9.34
N SER A 167 -11.44 22.99 9.00
CA SER A 167 -11.58 21.83 9.90
C SER A 167 -10.43 21.66 10.91
N GLU A 168 -9.25 22.16 10.57
CA GLU A 168 -8.02 22.04 11.35
C GLU A 168 -7.06 23.19 11.01
N LEU A 169 -6.44 23.77 12.03
CA LEU A 169 -5.49 24.87 11.94
C LEU A 169 -4.05 24.32 11.88
N THR A 170 -3.28 24.72 10.89
CA THR A 170 -1.89 24.30 10.66
C THR A 170 -0.91 25.47 10.85
N PRO A 171 0.41 25.24 10.95
CA PRO A 171 1.39 26.33 11.00
C PRO A 171 1.33 27.24 9.77
N ALA A 172 1.02 26.70 8.59
CA ALA A 172 0.88 27.44 7.35
C ALA A 172 -0.30 28.44 7.39
N ASP A 173 -1.41 28.09 8.04
CA ASP A 173 -2.58 28.98 8.17
C ASP A 173 -2.29 30.23 9.04
N LEU A 174 -1.27 30.15 9.88
CA LEU A 174 -0.80 31.23 10.75
C LEU A 174 0.47 31.91 10.22
N GLU A 175 1.00 31.49 9.06
CA GLU A 175 2.18 32.09 8.47
C GLU A 175 1.90 33.55 8.07
N GLY A 176 2.67 34.48 8.62
CA GLY A 176 2.47 35.91 8.38
C GLY A 176 1.28 36.54 9.11
N LYS A 177 0.56 35.79 9.96
CA LYS A 177 -0.47 36.31 10.86
C LYS A 177 0.07 36.51 12.28
N ASP A 178 -0.43 37.53 12.98
CA ASP A 178 -0.12 37.77 14.40
C ASP A 178 -0.73 36.70 15.34
N GLY A 179 -1.77 36.02 14.88
CA GLY A 179 -2.45 34.94 15.59
C GLY A 179 -3.84 34.62 15.04
N LEU A 180 -4.65 33.90 15.83
CA LEU A 180 -6.04 33.57 15.49
C LEU A 180 -6.99 34.63 16.05
N GLU A 181 -7.78 35.25 15.18
CA GLU A 181 -8.75 36.27 15.59
C GLU A 181 -9.94 35.66 16.34
N PHE A 182 -10.45 36.41 17.32
CA PHE A 182 -11.63 36.03 18.10
C PHE A 182 -12.58 37.20 18.34
N THR A 183 -13.83 36.85 18.64
CA THR A 183 -14.88 37.79 19.03
C THR A 183 -15.62 37.27 20.26
N ILE A 184 -15.58 38.02 21.36
CA ILE A 184 -16.43 37.79 22.54
C ILE A 184 -17.72 38.60 22.34
N PRO A 185 -18.91 37.98 22.47
CA PRO A 185 -20.18 38.69 22.38
C PRO A 185 -20.28 39.85 23.37
N ASP A 186 -21.00 40.91 22.99
CA ASP A 186 -21.29 42.06 23.86
C ASP A 186 -21.78 41.63 25.27
N PRO A 187 -21.09 42.03 26.36
CA PRO A 187 -21.51 41.73 27.73
C PRO A 187 -22.87 42.32 28.07
N ALA A 188 -23.62 41.63 28.93
CA ALA A 188 -24.97 42.08 29.32
C ALA A 188 -24.94 43.37 30.15
N ASP A 189 -23.89 43.59 30.95
CA ASP A 189 -23.67 44.79 31.76
C ASP A 189 -22.30 45.40 31.46
N ARG A 190 -22.09 45.82 30.20
CA ARG A 190 -20.86 46.49 29.80
C ARG A 190 -20.72 47.83 30.52
N ARG A 191 -19.58 48.04 31.17
CA ARG A 191 -19.22 49.30 31.79
C ARG A 191 -17.79 49.72 31.47
N GLY A 192 -17.53 51.01 31.63
CA GLY A 192 -16.18 51.54 31.53
C GLY A 192 -15.27 50.91 32.59
N GLY A 193 -14.03 50.59 32.23
CA GLY A 193 -13.05 50.01 33.15
C GLY A 193 -13.11 48.49 33.31
N ASP A 194 -14.07 47.82 32.68
CA ASP A 194 -14.12 46.36 32.63
C ASP A 194 -12.92 45.79 31.85
N THR A 195 -12.48 44.59 32.21
CA THR A 195 -11.40 43.86 31.53
C THR A 195 -11.86 42.47 31.12
N TYR A 196 -11.20 41.88 30.14
CA TYR A 196 -11.42 40.49 29.74
C TYR A 196 -10.14 39.67 29.85
N LYS A 197 -10.29 38.36 30.03
CA LYS A 197 -9.20 37.37 30.04
C LYS A 197 -9.61 36.18 29.19
N VAL A 198 -8.86 35.84 28.14
CA VAL A 198 -9.05 34.67 27.28
C VAL A 198 -8.01 33.60 27.62
N TYR A 199 -8.49 32.42 27.98
CA TYR A 199 -7.72 31.24 28.35
C TYR A 199 -7.69 30.24 27.21
N VAL A 200 -6.49 29.82 26.83
CA VAL A 200 -6.25 28.85 25.75
C VAL A 200 -5.66 27.56 26.35
N GLY A 201 -6.46 26.49 26.34
CA GLY A 201 -6.09 25.20 26.89
C GLY A 201 -5.75 25.29 28.38
N THR A 202 -4.49 24.99 28.70
CA THR A 202 -3.93 25.08 30.06
C THR A 202 -2.86 26.15 30.19
N SER A 203 -2.87 27.17 29.31
CA SER A 203 -1.96 28.31 29.41
C SER A 203 -2.11 29.00 30.76
N GLU A 204 -0.99 29.26 31.44
CA GLU A 204 -0.97 30.00 32.70
C GLU A 204 -1.20 31.51 32.50
N LEU A 205 -0.87 32.01 31.30
CA LEU A 205 -1.04 33.41 30.93
C LEU A 205 -2.23 33.55 29.97
N PRO A 206 -3.34 34.19 30.38
CA PRO A 206 -4.44 34.52 29.47
C PRO A 206 -4.07 35.71 28.59
N VAL A 207 -4.74 35.82 27.43
CA VAL A 207 -4.77 37.06 26.65
C VAL A 207 -5.74 38.01 27.36
N ALA A 208 -5.25 39.13 27.86
CA ALA A 208 -6.05 40.06 28.66
C ALA A 208 -5.92 41.49 28.13
N ASP A 209 -7.04 42.19 28.08
CA ASP A 209 -7.08 43.62 27.75
C ASP A 209 -8.36 44.26 28.32
N SER A 210 -8.54 45.55 28.08
CA SER A 210 -9.71 46.33 28.46
C SER A 210 -10.90 46.00 27.54
N VAL A 211 -12.10 45.96 28.12
CA VAL A 211 -13.33 45.86 27.33
C VAL A 211 -13.58 47.20 26.63
N PRO A 212 -13.81 47.24 25.29
CA PRO A 212 -14.12 48.48 24.59
C PRO A 212 -15.44 49.10 25.12
N LEU A 213 -15.70 50.38 24.86
CA LEU A 213 -16.92 51.02 25.39
C LEU A 213 -18.20 50.63 24.63
N THR A 214 -18.07 50.05 23.42
CA THR A 214 -19.22 49.67 22.57
C THR A 214 -18.88 48.49 21.67
N GLY A 215 -19.88 47.69 21.28
CA GLY A 215 -19.75 46.64 20.26
C GLY A 215 -19.04 45.38 20.76
N ASP A 216 -18.99 44.32 19.96
CA ASP A 216 -18.31 43.07 20.36
C ASP A 216 -16.83 43.31 20.74
N ILE A 217 -16.28 42.43 21.58
CA ILE A 217 -14.87 42.51 21.98
C ILE A 217 -14.06 41.68 20.98
N GLU A 218 -13.19 42.33 20.23
CA GLU A 218 -12.32 41.70 19.25
C GLU A 218 -10.89 41.61 19.79
N GLY A 219 -10.19 40.53 19.43
CA GLY A 219 -8.79 40.37 19.78
C GLY A 219 -8.15 39.21 19.03
N THR A 220 -6.88 38.96 19.33
CA THR A 220 -6.08 37.93 18.66
C THR A 220 -5.42 37.02 19.69
N ILE A 221 -5.55 35.71 19.51
CA ILE A 221 -4.78 34.72 20.27
C ILE A 221 -3.42 34.55 19.57
N PRO A 222 -2.28 34.86 20.22
CA PRO A 222 -0.98 34.82 19.58
C PRO A 222 -0.63 33.44 18.99
N THR A 223 0.00 33.41 17.81
CA THR A 223 0.43 32.19 17.12
C THR A 223 1.22 31.23 18.03
N ALA A 224 2.14 31.77 18.83
CA ALA A 224 2.95 30.97 19.76
C ALA A 224 2.13 30.28 20.85
N MET A 225 0.98 30.86 21.25
CA MET A 225 0.10 30.26 22.26
C MET A 225 -0.71 29.09 21.68
N ILE A 226 -1.09 29.19 20.41
CA ILE A 226 -1.86 28.16 19.68
C ILE A 226 -0.96 26.99 19.29
N LEU A 227 0.19 27.28 18.68
CA LEU A 227 1.14 26.26 18.21
C LEU A 227 1.96 25.60 19.34
N ALA A 228 1.74 25.99 20.60
CA ALA A 228 2.38 25.35 21.74
C ALA A 228 1.96 23.88 21.95
N ARG A 229 0.86 23.45 21.34
CA ARG A 229 0.34 22.07 21.44
C ARG A 229 -0.51 21.72 20.21
N SER A 230 -0.60 20.43 19.90
CA SER A 230 -1.54 19.89 18.92
C SER A 230 -2.83 19.37 19.56
N GLY A 231 -3.83 19.09 18.72
CA GLY A 231 -5.11 18.50 19.09
C GLY A 231 -6.22 19.51 19.35
N GLU A 232 -7.27 19.08 20.05
CA GLU A 232 -8.39 19.94 20.44
C GLU A 232 -8.04 20.78 21.67
N ILE A 233 -7.95 22.09 21.49
CA ILE A 233 -7.60 23.06 22.52
C ILE A 233 -8.87 23.85 22.90
N PRO A 234 -9.35 23.77 24.15
CA PRO A 234 -10.48 24.58 24.58
C PRO A 234 -10.06 26.05 24.76
N VAL A 235 -10.83 26.98 24.20
CA VAL A 235 -10.70 28.42 24.38
C VAL A 235 -11.90 28.93 25.18
N ARG A 236 -11.63 29.64 26.27
CA ARG A 236 -12.64 30.19 27.18
C ARG A 236 -12.30 31.63 27.53
N TYR A 237 -13.26 32.41 28.01
CA TYR A 237 -12.98 33.74 28.54
C TYR A 237 -13.69 33.98 29.88
N SER A 238 -13.23 34.99 30.60
CA SER A 238 -13.93 35.63 31.72
C SER A 238 -13.88 37.14 31.56
N LEU A 239 -14.89 37.83 32.07
CA LEU A 239 -14.95 39.29 32.17
C LEU A 239 -14.82 39.68 33.64
N GLU A 240 -14.22 40.81 33.93
CA GLU A 240 -14.04 41.34 35.28
C GLU A 240 -14.43 42.81 35.24
N ASP A 241 -15.41 43.19 36.06
CA ASP A 241 -15.77 44.61 36.17
C ASP A 241 -14.66 45.39 36.88
N ARG A 242 -14.73 46.71 36.81
CA ARG A 242 -13.78 47.59 37.54
C ARG A 242 -13.90 47.50 39.07
N SER A 243 -14.97 46.90 39.59
CA SER A 243 -15.22 46.68 41.00
C SER A 243 -14.59 45.38 41.51
N GLY A 244 -14.04 44.53 40.62
CA GLY A 244 -13.42 43.25 40.93
C GLY A 244 -14.36 42.04 40.89
N ASN A 245 -15.58 42.15 40.37
CA ASN A 245 -16.46 41.01 40.14
C ASN A 245 -16.13 40.33 38.81
N SER A 246 -15.62 39.10 38.87
CA SER A 246 -15.35 38.28 37.68
C SER A 246 -16.49 37.32 37.38
N THR A 247 -16.78 37.13 36.08
CA THR A 247 -17.65 36.06 35.63
C THR A 247 -17.02 34.70 35.88
N VAL A 248 -17.86 33.64 35.91
CA VAL A 248 -17.35 32.28 35.66
C VAL A 248 -16.76 32.19 34.24
N LEU A 249 -15.95 31.16 33.98
CA LEU A 249 -15.44 30.91 32.62
C LEU A 249 -16.59 30.63 31.65
N SER A 250 -16.48 31.14 30.44
CA SER A 250 -17.41 30.88 29.34
C SER A 250 -17.54 29.41 28.99
N LEU A 251 -18.58 29.07 28.22
CA LEU A 251 -18.61 27.80 27.50
C LEU A 251 -17.37 27.69 26.57
N PRO A 252 -16.74 26.50 26.45
CA PRO A 252 -15.56 26.32 25.62
C PRO A 252 -15.88 26.34 24.13
N ALA A 253 -15.19 27.19 23.37
CA ALA A 253 -14.95 26.94 21.95
C ALA A 253 -13.73 26.02 21.81
N TYR A 254 -13.59 25.30 20.69
CA TYR A 254 -12.46 24.40 20.48
C TYR A 254 -11.69 24.80 19.22
N VAL A 255 -10.36 24.89 19.34
CA VAL A 255 -9.44 25.02 18.21
C VAL A 255 -8.83 23.65 17.96
N ARG A 256 -8.87 23.14 16.74
CA ARG A 256 -8.16 21.92 16.33
C ARG A 256 -6.85 22.32 15.68
N VAL A 257 -5.72 21.91 16.26
CA VAL A 257 -4.37 22.26 15.76
C VAL A 257 -3.60 21.02 15.33
N SER A 258 -3.16 20.98 14.08
CA SER A 258 -2.09 20.08 13.62
C SER A 258 -0.77 20.83 13.57
N LEU A 259 0.30 20.23 14.07
CA LEU A 259 1.66 20.77 13.98
C LEU A 259 2.47 20.21 12.82
N ASN A 260 1.90 19.25 12.09
CA ASN A 260 2.54 18.62 10.95
C ASN A 260 1.90 19.16 9.68
N ASP A 261 2.74 19.60 8.75
CA ASP A 261 2.28 20.06 7.45
C ASP A 261 1.50 18.93 6.72
N PRO A 262 0.51 19.28 5.88
CA PRO A 262 -0.12 18.34 4.97
C PRO A 262 0.92 17.72 4.02
N PRO A 263 0.80 16.42 3.69
CA PRO A 263 1.62 15.81 2.66
C PRO A 263 1.29 16.41 1.29
N GLU A 264 2.32 16.74 0.52
CA GLU A 264 2.21 17.28 -0.83
C GLU A 264 2.65 16.25 -1.87
N PHE A 265 1.73 15.90 -2.77
CA PHE A 265 1.97 14.92 -3.84
C PHE A 265 2.69 15.54 -5.02
N GLY A 266 3.70 14.86 -5.55
CA GLY A 266 4.27 15.14 -6.86
C GLY A 266 3.39 14.68 -8.02
N THR A 267 4.01 14.60 -9.19
CA THR A 267 3.36 14.05 -10.39
C THR A 267 3.04 12.57 -10.19
N VAL A 268 1.85 12.19 -10.65
CA VAL A 268 1.38 10.80 -10.73
C VAL A 268 1.13 10.49 -12.20
N SER A 269 1.56 9.31 -12.66
CA SER A 269 1.35 8.84 -14.03
C SER A 269 1.22 7.32 -14.07
N VAL A 270 0.54 6.79 -15.09
CA VAL A 270 0.59 5.37 -15.43
C VAL A 270 1.64 5.17 -16.52
N LEU A 271 2.61 4.28 -16.31
CA LEU A 271 3.77 4.16 -17.23
C LEU A 271 3.38 3.64 -18.62
N GLU A 272 2.28 2.91 -18.70
CA GLU A 272 1.70 2.30 -19.90
C GLU A 272 0.68 3.22 -20.61
N GLU A 273 0.63 4.51 -20.27
CA GLU A 273 -0.16 5.49 -21.02
C GLU A 273 0.27 5.56 -22.51
N PRO A 274 -0.67 5.87 -23.45
CA PRO A 274 -2.00 6.43 -23.21
C PRO A 274 -3.12 5.40 -22.96
N VAL A 275 -2.90 4.12 -23.28
CA VAL A 275 -3.90 3.05 -23.15
C VAL A 275 -3.21 1.83 -22.57
N VAL A 276 -3.75 1.31 -21.47
CA VAL A 276 -3.32 0.04 -20.88
C VAL A 276 -3.99 -1.09 -21.65
N ASP A 277 -3.19 -1.84 -22.39
CA ASP A 277 -3.65 -3.03 -23.09
C ASP A 277 -3.75 -4.25 -22.14
N LYS A 278 -4.28 -5.37 -22.66
CA LYS A 278 -4.49 -6.59 -21.87
C LYS A 278 -3.18 -7.25 -21.45
N GLU A 279 -2.12 -7.15 -22.26
CA GLU A 279 -0.82 -7.72 -21.95
C GLU A 279 -0.09 -6.91 -20.87
N GLU A 280 -0.15 -5.59 -20.95
CA GLU A 280 0.30 -4.66 -19.90
C GLU A 280 -0.48 -4.90 -18.60
N ALA A 281 -1.80 -5.08 -18.68
CA ALA A 281 -2.60 -5.42 -17.52
C ALA A 281 -2.18 -6.77 -16.89
N ARG A 282 -1.85 -7.78 -17.71
CA ARG A 282 -1.33 -9.09 -17.22
C ARG A 282 0.02 -8.92 -16.53
N ASN A 283 0.88 -8.07 -17.08
CA ASN A 283 2.21 -7.76 -16.54
C ASN A 283 2.17 -6.78 -15.36
N SER A 284 0.97 -6.39 -14.93
CA SER A 284 0.68 -5.42 -13.89
C SER A 284 1.12 -4.00 -14.24
N ALA A 285 0.23 -3.24 -14.87
CA ALA A 285 0.43 -1.83 -15.19
C ALA A 285 0.90 -1.04 -13.95
N THR A 286 1.80 -0.08 -14.15
CA THR A 286 2.51 0.58 -13.05
C THR A 286 2.02 2.01 -12.86
N VAL A 287 1.49 2.29 -11.67
CA VAL A 287 1.24 3.66 -11.20
C VAL A 287 2.54 4.18 -10.57
N ARG A 288 3.10 5.27 -11.11
CA ARG A 288 4.28 5.93 -10.57
C ARG A 288 3.90 7.20 -9.83
N LEU A 289 4.40 7.34 -8.60
CA LEU A 289 4.40 8.59 -7.83
C LEU A 289 5.83 9.13 -7.78
N GLU A 290 6.07 10.28 -8.43
CA GLU A 290 7.42 10.83 -8.60
C GLU A 290 8.05 11.32 -7.30
N ASN A 291 7.28 11.97 -6.42
CA ASN A 291 7.72 12.38 -5.09
C ASN A 291 6.53 12.63 -4.14
N LEU A 292 6.82 12.70 -2.83
CA LEU A 292 5.87 13.07 -1.79
C LEU A 292 6.62 13.78 -0.65
N THR A 293 6.29 15.04 -0.37
CA THR A 293 6.87 15.85 0.72
C THR A 293 5.87 16.03 1.86
N GLY A 294 6.32 16.46 3.05
CA GLY A 294 5.44 16.72 4.21
C GLY A 294 4.83 15.48 4.89
N HIS A 295 5.09 14.27 4.37
CA HIS A 295 4.59 13.03 4.95
C HIS A 295 5.34 12.64 6.24
N LEU A 296 4.63 12.02 7.17
CA LEU A 296 5.21 11.42 8.37
C LEU A 296 5.57 9.95 8.12
N PRO A 297 6.56 9.39 8.82
CA PRO A 297 6.90 7.97 8.68
C PRO A 297 5.76 6.99 9.02
N SER A 298 4.80 7.43 9.83
CA SER A 298 3.60 6.67 10.20
C SER A 298 2.43 6.83 9.24
N ASP A 299 2.52 7.73 8.26
CA ASP A 299 1.44 7.95 7.29
C ASP A 299 1.30 6.74 6.37
N ILE A 300 0.05 6.40 6.01
CA ILE A 300 -0.29 5.27 5.14
C ILE A 300 -0.67 5.81 3.77
N LEU A 301 0.07 5.44 2.73
CA LEU A 301 -0.34 5.69 1.34
C LEU A 301 -1.30 4.60 0.89
N VAL A 302 -2.47 5.02 0.41
CA VAL A 302 -3.48 4.18 -0.20
C VAL A 302 -3.62 4.59 -1.67
N VAL A 303 -3.52 3.61 -2.57
CA VAL A 303 -3.69 3.82 -4.01
C VAL A 303 -4.78 2.91 -4.53
N ARG A 304 -5.69 3.49 -5.31
CA ARG A 304 -6.82 2.80 -5.91
C ARG A 304 -6.81 2.92 -7.42
N TRP A 305 -7.10 1.79 -8.08
CA TRP A 305 -7.42 1.71 -9.50
C TRP A 305 -8.94 1.62 -9.65
N GLY A 306 -9.56 2.73 -10.04
CA GLY A 306 -11.01 2.90 -9.96
C GLY A 306 -11.49 2.71 -8.51
N THR A 307 -12.30 1.68 -8.28
CA THR A 307 -12.82 1.35 -6.94
C THR A 307 -11.97 0.32 -6.17
N VAL A 308 -10.95 -0.27 -6.80
CA VAL A 308 -10.16 -1.35 -6.21
C VAL A 308 -8.88 -0.80 -5.59
N GLU A 309 -8.61 -1.16 -4.34
CA GLU A 309 -7.35 -0.82 -3.66
C GLU A 309 -6.22 -1.73 -4.16
N ILE A 310 -5.19 -1.13 -4.76
CA ILE A 310 -4.03 -1.84 -5.30
C ILE A 310 -2.80 -1.73 -4.38
N TYR A 311 -2.80 -0.73 -3.48
CA TYR A 311 -1.68 -0.49 -2.57
C TYR A 311 -2.16 0.14 -1.27
N ARG A 312 -1.63 -0.36 -0.16
CA ARG A 312 -1.81 0.20 1.18
C ARG A 312 -0.62 -0.12 2.05
N GLN A 313 0.28 0.85 2.23
CA GLN A 313 1.49 0.67 3.05
C GLN A 313 1.89 1.95 3.76
N ALA A 314 2.60 1.80 4.87
CA ALA A 314 3.21 2.94 5.57
C ALA A 314 4.37 3.50 4.74
N LEU A 315 4.45 4.82 4.63
CA LEU A 315 5.45 5.52 3.81
C LEU A 315 6.87 5.45 4.39
N GLY A 316 7.01 5.33 5.71
CA GLY A 316 8.32 5.24 6.36
C GLY A 316 9.21 6.43 6.02
N MET A 317 10.46 6.19 5.62
CA MET A 317 11.38 7.27 5.20
C MET A 317 11.23 7.70 3.73
N GLY A 318 10.26 7.17 2.98
CA GLY A 318 9.98 7.54 1.59
C GLY A 318 11.13 7.29 0.61
N VAL A 319 11.03 6.25 -0.22
CA VAL A 319 11.91 6.08 -1.38
C VAL A 319 11.11 6.45 -2.63
N PHE A 320 11.59 7.47 -3.36
CA PHE A 320 10.93 8.00 -4.55
C PHE A 320 11.89 8.01 -5.76
N PRO A 321 11.41 7.78 -6.99
CA PRO A 321 10.00 7.53 -7.35
C PRO A 321 9.49 6.19 -6.81
N LEU A 322 8.19 6.15 -6.51
CA LEU A 322 7.52 4.96 -5.98
C LEU A 322 6.68 4.32 -7.09
N ASP A 323 7.02 3.08 -7.44
CA ASP A 323 6.34 2.28 -8.46
C ASP A 323 5.37 1.30 -7.79
N ILE A 324 4.11 1.38 -8.20
CA ILE A 324 3.00 0.65 -7.60
C ILE A 324 2.33 -0.20 -8.69
N PRO A 325 2.58 -1.52 -8.70
CA PRO A 325 1.98 -2.41 -9.70
C PRO A 325 0.49 -2.63 -9.41
N ALA A 326 -0.36 -2.38 -10.41
CA ALA A 326 -1.78 -2.68 -10.38
C ALA A 326 -2.00 -4.11 -10.93
N PRO A 327 -2.51 -5.06 -10.13
CA PRO A 327 -2.71 -6.43 -10.59
C PRO A 327 -3.84 -6.50 -11.63
N PHE A 328 -3.76 -7.46 -12.56
CA PHE A 328 -4.77 -7.68 -13.60
C PHE A 328 -6.20 -7.68 -13.07
N ALA A 329 -6.47 -8.38 -11.96
CA ALA A 329 -7.82 -8.45 -11.37
C ALA A 329 -8.38 -7.08 -10.94
N ALA A 330 -7.52 -6.15 -10.51
CA ALA A 330 -7.95 -4.78 -10.18
C ALA A 330 -8.27 -3.97 -11.44
N ILE A 331 -7.46 -4.13 -12.49
CA ILE A 331 -7.66 -3.48 -13.78
C ILE A 331 -8.91 -4.05 -14.48
N ALA A 332 -9.12 -5.36 -14.46
CA ALA A 332 -10.29 -5.98 -15.09
C ALA A 332 -11.62 -5.69 -14.37
N ALA A 333 -11.59 -5.26 -13.10
CA ALA A 333 -12.79 -4.98 -12.32
C ALA A 333 -13.64 -3.83 -12.88
N GLY A 334 -13.03 -2.89 -13.63
CA GLY A 334 -13.72 -1.79 -14.30
C GLY A 334 -14.47 -2.20 -15.58
N GLY A 335 -14.21 -3.40 -16.09
CA GLY A 335 -14.74 -3.90 -17.37
C GLY A 335 -13.66 -4.06 -18.44
N GLU A 336 -14.11 -4.37 -19.67
CA GLU A 336 -13.19 -4.64 -20.79
C GLU A 336 -12.73 -3.37 -21.53
N PHE A 337 -13.45 -2.25 -21.42
CA PHE A 337 -13.07 -0.99 -22.04
C PHE A 337 -13.63 0.20 -21.24
N TYR A 338 -12.76 1.00 -20.63
CA TYR A 338 -13.14 2.11 -19.75
C TYR A 338 -11.97 3.06 -19.47
N THR A 339 -12.26 4.26 -18.95
CA THR A 339 -11.24 5.17 -18.40
C THR A 339 -11.14 4.93 -16.89
N ALA A 340 -9.96 4.51 -16.42
CA ALA A 340 -9.70 4.23 -15.02
C ALA A 340 -9.35 5.51 -14.25
N ASP A 341 -9.97 5.70 -13.09
CA ASP A 341 -9.60 6.75 -12.14
C ASP A 341 -8.54 6.25 -11.17
N ILE A 342 -7.33 6.80 -11.22
CA ILE A 342 -6.26 6.49 -10.28
C ILE A 342 -6.30 7.51 -9.14
N LYS A 343 -6.61 7.04 -7.93
CA LYS A 343 -6.73 7.88 -6.74
C LYS A 343 -5.68 7.50 -5.71
N LEU A 344 -4.90 8.48 -5.29
CA LEU A 344 -3.96 8.36 -4.19
C LEU A 344 -4.54 9.10 -2.97
N THR A 345 -4.32 8.55 -1.79
CA THR A 345 -4.71 9.19 -0.53
C THR A 345 -3.69 8.86 0.54
N VAL A 346 -3.24 9.85 1.30
CA VAL A 346 -2.46 9.63 2.52
C VAL A 346 -3.42 9.65 3.71
N GLU A 347 -3.42 8.57 4.48
CA GLU A 347 -4.15 8.42 5.74
C GLU A 347 -3.19 8.59 6.93
N ARG A 348 -3.48 9.50 7.86
CA ARG A 348 -2.69 9.73 9.07
C ARG A 348 -3.34 9.05 10.29
N GLN A 349 -2.56 8.74 11.32
CA GLN A 349 -3.06 8.01 12.52
C GLN A 349 -4.14 8.74 13.31
N ASP A 350 -4.21 10.07 13.18
CA ASP A 350 -5.25 10.90 13.79
C ASP A 350 -6.61 10.82 13.05
N GLY A 351 -6.66 10.11 11.92
CA GLY A 351 -7.85 9.95 11.09
C GLY A 351 -7.97 10.96 9.95
N SER A 352 -7.03 11.90 9.83
CA SER A 352 -6.97 12.86 8.72
C SER A 352 -6.59 12.16 7.40
N THR A 353 -7.16 12.65 6.30
CA THR A 353 -6.92 12.09 4.96
C THR A 353 -6.61 13.19 3.97
N TYR A 354 -5.58 12.97 3.15
CA TYR A 354 -5.07 13.94 2.18
C TYR A 354 -5.12 13.33 0.78
N PRO A 355 -6.05 13.77 -0.09
CA PRO A 355 -6.16 13.24 -1.44
C PRO A 355 -5.03 13.76 -2.35
N GLY A 356 -4.51 12.90 -3.21
CA GLY A 356 -3.56 13.25 -4.27
C GLY A 356 -4.24 13.79 -5.53
N PRO A 357 -3.46 14.11 -6.57
CA PRO A 357 -4.00 14.58 -7.84
C PRO A 357 -4.84 13.49 -8.54
N ASP A 358 -5.84 13.95 -9.29
CA ASP A 358 -6.66 13.08 -10.12
C ASP A 358 -5.87 12.65 -11.37
N THR A 359 -5.65 11.35 -11.52
CA THR A 359 -4.96 10.77 -12.69
C THR A 359 -5.90 9.79 -13.38
N GLN A 360 -5.93 9.80 -14.71
CA GLN A 360 -6.79 8.94 -15.51
C GLN A 360 -5.98 8.28 -16.61
N VAL A 361 -6.31 7.01 -16.90
CA VAL A 361 -5.73 6.26 -18.03
C VAL A 361 -6.83 5.46 -18.71
N ASP A 362 -6.79 5.37 -20.03
CA ASP A 362 -7.72 4.52 -20.76
C ASP A 362 -7.26 3.05 -20.68
N VAL A 363 -8.21 2.14 -20.58
CA VAL A 363 -7.97 0.70 -20.46
C VAL A 363 -8.75 0.00 -21.56
N ASP A 364 -8.07 -0.84 -22.35
CA ASP A 364 -8.69 -1.68 -23.37
C ASP A 364 -8.21 -3.13 -23.24
N LEU A 365 -9.06 -3.98 -22.69
CA LEU A 365 -8.82 -5.41 -22.49
C LEU A 365 -9.58 -6.27 -23.51
N ARG A 366 -10.22 -5.66 -24.52
CA ARG A 366 -10.98 -6.40 -25.53
C ARG A 366 -10.01 -7.15 -26.43
N GLU A 367 -10.28 -8.43 -26.64
CA GLU A 367 -9.51 -9.26 -27.57
C GLU A 367 -10.28 -9.45 -28.88
N PRO A 368 -9.56 -9.68 -29.99
CA PRO A 368 -10.20 -9.99 -31.26
C PRO A 368 -11.01 -11.29 -31.18
N GLY A 369 -12.23 -11.26 -31.72
CA GLY A 369 -13.12 -12.42 -31.74
C GLY A 369 -13.86 -12.64 -30.42
N VAL A 370 -14.10 -13.91 -30.08
CA VAL A 370 -14.76 -14.27 -28.82
C VAL A 370 -13.81 -14.03 -27.63
N THR A 371 -14.28 -13.43 -26.54
CA THR A 371 -13.48 -13.21 -25.33
C THR A 371 -12.83 -14.50 -24.81
N ASN A 372 -11.53 -14.44 -24.48
CA ASN A 372 -10.87 -15.53 -23.77
C ASN A 372 -11.42 -15.65 -22.34
N PRO A 373 -11.88 -16.84 -21.90
CA PRO A 373 -12.36 -17.04 -20.53
C PRO A 373 -11.26 -16.93 -19.46
N GLY A 374 -9.99 -17.05 -19.84
CA GLY A 374 -8.85 -16.95 -18.94
C GLY A 374 -8.18 -15.57 -18.95
N GLU A 375 -7.38 -15.30 -17.91
CA GLU A 375 -6.59 -14.07 -17.83
C GLU A 375 -5.44 -14.09 -18.85
N GLY A 376 -4.76 -15.23 -19.01
CA GLY A 376 -3.58 -15.37 -19.86
C GLY A 376 -3.87 -15.33 -21.37
N PRO A 377 -2.82 -15.27 -22.22
CA PRO A 377 -2.98 -15.11 -23.66
C PRO A 377 -3.47 -16.37 -24.36
N VAL A 378 -3.36 -17.55 -23.73
CA VAL A 378 -3.85 -18.82 -24.30
C VAL A 378 -5.37 -18.89 -24.16
N ASP A 379 -6.09 -18.96 -25.28
CA ASP A 379 -7.53 -19.21 -25.30
C ASP A 379 -7.80 -20.71 -25.51
N PRO A 380 -8.28 -21.43 -24.49
CA PRO A 380 -8.51 -22.87 -24.57
C PRO A 380 -9.67 -23.26 -25.50
N ASN A 381 -10.50 -22.31 -25.93
CA ASN A 381 -11.63 -22.57 -26.82
C ASN A 381 -11.23 -22.53 -28.30
N LEU A 382 -10.04 -22.02 -28.63
CA LEU A 382 -9.51 -22.04 -29.99
C LEU A 382 -9.06 -23.45 -30.38
N ALA A 383 -9.30 -23.83 -31.63
CA ALA A 383 -8.77 -25.07 -32.18
C ALA A 383 -7.24 -25.05 -32.18
N LYS A 384 -6.59 -26.21 -32.10
CA LYS A 384 -5.16 -26.30 -32.39
C LYS A 384 -4.96 -26.23 -33.91
N PRO A 385 -3.96 -25.50 -34.42
CA PRO A 385 -3.62 -25.59 -35.83
C PRO A 385 -3.11 -26.99 -36.17
N ASP A 386 -3.36 -27.44 -37.39
CA ASP A 386 -2.87 -28.70 -37.92
C ASP A 386 -1.81 -28.44 -38.99
N LEU A 387 -0.71 -29.19 -38.97
CA LEU A 387 0.33 -29.19 -40.00
C LEU A 387 0.28 -30.48 -40.83
N ILE A 388 0.32 -30.33 -42.15
CA ILE A 388 0.36 -31.41 -43.13
C ILE A 388 1.67 -31.29 -43.91
N GLY A 389 2.46 -32.36 -44.01
CA GLY A 389 3.71 -32.35 -44.80
C GLY A 389 3.47 -32.13 -46.29
N GLY A 390 4.47 -31.62 -47.01
CA GLY A 390 4.39 -31.42 -48.47
C GLY A 390 4.80 -32.64 -49.30
N GLY A 391 5.30 -33.70 -48.66
CA GLY A 391 5.84 -34.87 -49.33
C GLY A 391 4.78 -35.78 -49.97
N PRO A 392 5.20 -36.85 -50.67
CA PRO A 392 4.30 -37.79 -51.33
C PRO A 392 3.45 -38.63 -50.35
N LEU A 393 3.76 -38.62 -49.05
CA LEU A 393 3.01 -39.29 -47.99
C LEU A 393 2.81 -38.35 -46.80
N PRO A 394 1.98 -37.31 -46.94
CA PRO A 394 1.92 -36.17 -46.02
C PRO A 394 1.14 -36.44 -44.73
N ARG A 395 0.87 -37.72 -44.43
CA ARG A 395 0.12 -38.18 -43.26
C ARG A 395 0.99 -39.10 -42.41
N PRO A 396 0.79 -39.13 -41.08
CA PRO A 396 -0.28 -38.50 -40.30
C PRO A 396 -0.11 -36.99 -40.08
N LEU A 397 -1.19 -36.31 -39.66
CA LEU A 397 -1.16 -34.89 -39.26
C LEU A 397 -0.13 -34.65 -38.16
N ASN A 398 0.47 -33.46 -38.17
CA ASN A 398 1.43 -32.99 -37.17
C ASN A 398 2.68 -33.89 -37.04
N ARG A 399 3.03 -34.63 -38.11
CA ARG A 399 4.26 -35.41 -38.19
C ARG A 399 4.92 -35.26 -39.55
N LEU A 400 6.15 -34.77 -39.57
CA LEU A 400 6.99 -34.63 -40.75
C LEU A 400 8.04 -35.74 -40.76
N SER A 401 8.12 -36.49 -41.85
CA SER A 401 9.03 -37.61 -42.03
C SER A 401 10.10 -37.30 -43.08
N GLU A 402 11.09 -38.17 -43.24
CA GLU A 402 12.10 -38.07 -44.32
C GLU A 402 11.49 -37.82 -45.71
N LYS A 403 10.26 -38.30 -45.96
CA LYS A 403 9.57 -38.13 -47.25
C LYS A 403 9.07 -36.71 -47.49
N ASP A 404 8.91 -35.92 -46.44
CA ASP A 404 8.50 -34.52 -46.49
C ASP A 404 9.71 -33.59 -46.68
N ARG A 405 10.93 -34.14 -46.74
CA ARG A 405 12.16 -33.38 -46.87
C ARG A 405 12.22 -32.60 -48.18
N GLY A 406 12.49 -31.31 -48.08
CA GLY A 406 12.61 -30.39 -49.22
C GLY A 406 11.28 -29.92 -49.79
N PHE A 407 10.17 -30.18 -49.10
CA PHE A 407 8.83 -29.74 -49.51
C PHE A 407 8.22 -28.84 -48.42
N ASP A 408 7.57 -27.76 -48.85
CA ASP A 408 6.83 -26.88 -47.95
C ASP A 408 5.65 -27.62 -47.31
N ALA A 409 5.40 -27.38 -46.03
CA ALA A 409 4.25 -27.93 -45.33
C ALA A 409 3.05 -26.98 -45.45
N THR A 410 1.86 -27.50 -45.18
CA THR A 410 0.62 -26.71 -45.13
C THR A 410 0.08 -26.68 -43.70
N ALA A 411 -0.02 -25.49 -43.12
CA ALA A 411 -0.70 -25.29 -41.84
C ALA A 411 -2.16 -24.88 -42.07
N THR A 412 -3.05 -25.42 -41.26
CA THR A 412 -4.48 -25.13 -41.31
C THR A 412 -5.01 -24.75 -39.93
N PHE A 413 -5.94 -23.82 -39.89
CA PHE A 413 -6.57 -23.34 -38.66
C PHE A 413 -8.04 -23.02 -38.89
N LEU A 414 -8.91 -23.49 -38.01
CA LEU A 414 -10.34 -23.17 -38.07
C LEU A 414 -10.54 -21.71 -37.63
N LEU A 415 -11.06 -20.87 -38.53
CA LEU A 415 -11.32 -19.46 -38.24
C LEU A 415 -12.38 -19.35 -37.13
N PRO A 416 -12.04 -18.75 -35.96
CA PRO A 416 -13.01 -18.57 -34.90
C PRO A 416 -14.02 -17.47 -35.27
N PRO A 417 -15.23 -17.50 -34.70
CA PRO A 417 -16.24 -16.48 -34.95
C PRO A 417 -15.86 -15.14 -34.29
N GLY A 418 -16.47 -14.07 -34.79
CA GLY A 418 -16.38 -12.72 -34.20
C GLY A 418 -15.16 -11.90 -34.62
N LEU A 419 -14.31 -12.43 -35.51
CA LEU A 419 -13.18 -11.67 -36.05
C LEU A 419 -13.66 -10.66 -37.12
N GLU A 420 -13.03 -9.50 -37.14
CA GLU A 420 -13.32 -8.39 -38.04
C GLU A 420 -12.21 -8.18 -39.07
N ALA A 421 -12.46 -7.36 -40.10
CA ALA A 421 -11.52 -7.12 -41.20
C ALA A 421 -10.20 -6.42 -40.80
N VAL A 422 -10.08 -6.03 -39.53
CA VAL A 422 -8.89 -5.39 -38.95
C VAL A 422 -8.02 -6.37 -38.16
N ASP A 423 -8.48 -7.62 -38.00
CA ASP A 423 -7.79 -8.65 -37.23
C ASP A 423 -6.80 -9.45 -38.10
N PHE A 424 -5.78 -10.00 -37.46
CA PHE A 424 -4.75 -10.81 -38.09
C PHE A 424 -4.58 -12.14 -37.36
N ILE A 425 -4.24 -13.19 -38.12
CA ILE A 425 -3.88 -14.50 -37.60
C ILE A 425 -2.44 -14.81 -38.04
N ASP A 426 -1.51 -14.77 -37.10
CA ASP A 426 -0.12 -15.15 -37.30
C ASP A 426 0.07 -16.62 -36.95
N PHE A 427 0.56 -17.41 -37.90
CA PHE A 427 0.99 -18.78 -37.67
C PHE A 427 2.42 -18.76 -37.14
N VAL A 428 2.61 -19.30 -35.93
CA VAL A 428 3.90 -19.31 -35.26
C VAL A 428 4.42 -20.74 -35.19
N TYR A 429 5.55 -21.00 -35.86
CA TYR A 429 6.24 -22.28 -35.88
C TYR A 429 7.63 -22.11 -35.25
N ALA A 430 7.97 -22.97 -34.27
CA ALA A 430 9.24 -22.88 -33.53
C ALA A 430 9.51 -21.52 -32.87
N GLY A 431 8.46 -20.73 -32.59
CA GLY A 431 8.55 -19.37 -32.05
C GLY A 431 8.66 -18.25 -33.08
N ASN A 432 8.76 -18.57 -34.38
CA ASN A 432 8.83 -17.60 -35.46
C ASN A 432 7.48 -17.49 -36.18
N VAL A 433 7.07 -16.28 -36.55
CA VAL A 433 5.90 -16.06 -37.42
C VAL A 433 6.29 -16.49 -38.83
N VAL A 434 5.67 -17.57 -39.32
CA VAL A 434 5.93 -18.14 -40.65
C VAL A 434 4.91 -17.71 -41.70
N ALA A 435 3.72 -17.29 -41.26
CA ALA A 435 2.71 -16.73 -42.15
C ALA A 435 1.73 -15.84 -41.38
N THR A 436 1.16 -14.84 -42.05
CA THR A 436 0.09 -13.99 -41.53
C THR A 436 -1.10 -14.01 -42.46
N TYR A 437 -2.27 -14.28 -41.92
CA TYR A 437 -3.55 -14.18 -42.62
C TYR A 437 -4.31 -12.93 -42.17
N PRO A 438 -4.55 -11.94 -43.05
CA PRO A 438 -5.43 -10.81 -42.76
C PRO A 438 -6.89 -11.27 -42.86
N VAL A 439 -7.66 -11.10 -41.80
CA VAL A 439 -9.09 -11.41 -41.80
C VAL A 439 -9.81 -10.41 -42.69
N THR A 440 -10.78 -10.89 -43.49
CA THR A 440 -11.55 -10.04 -44.41
C THR A 440 -12.94 -9.68 -43.85
N GLY A 441 -13.42 -10.44 -42.86
CA GLY A 441 -14.76 -10.33 -42.30
C GLY A 441 -15.87 -10.87 -43.23
N ALA A 442 -15.50 -11.43 -44.37
CA ALA A 442 -16.40 -12.00 -45.38
C ALA A 442 -16.32 -13.54 -45.44
N GLU A 443 -15.50 -14.16 -44.59
CA GLU A 443 -15.35 -15.60 -44.51
C GLU A 443 -16.64 -16.28 -44.04
N ALA A 444 -16.96 -17.42 -44.64
CA ALA A 444 -18.14 -18.19 -44.25
C ALA A 444 -17.92 -18.87 -42.88
N PRO A 445 -18.99 -19.13 -42.09
CA PRO A 445 -18.87 -19.92 -40.87
C PRO A 445 -18.19 -21.27 -41.12
N GLY A 446 -17.18 -21.60 -40.31
CA GLY A 446 -16.39 -22.83 -40.46
C GLY A 446 -15.27 -22.74 -41.50
N PHE A 447 -14.93 -21.55 -41.98
CA PHE A 447 -13.80 -21.33 -42.88
C PHE A 447 -12.49 -21.83 -42.26
N ILE A 448 -11.67 -22.52 -43.06
CA ILE A 448 -10.36 -23.02 -42.66
C ILE A 448 -9.29 -22.17 -43.33
N VAL A 449 -8.58 -21.40 -42.51
CA VAL A 449 -7.40 -20.66 -42.95
C VAL A 449 -6.32 -21.66 -43.29
N THR A 450 -5.71 -21.51 -44.48
CA THR A 450 -4.66 -22.39 -44.98
C THR A 450 -3.47 -21.54 -45.39
N VAL A 451 -2.29 -21.85 -44.85
CA VAL A 451 -1.04 -21.15 -45.13
C VAL A 451 0.09 -22.13 -45.40
N THR A 452 1.12 -21.68 -46.11
CA THR A 452 2.35 -22.44 -46.34
C THR A 452 3.31 -22.21 -45.18
N VAL A 453 3.96 -23.28 -44.72
CA VAL A 453 5.15 -23.23 -43.85
C VAL A 453 6.32 -23.67 -44.72
N ASP A 454 7.21 -22.74 -45.03
CA ASP A 454 8.27 -22.96 -46.01
C ASP A 454 9.26 -24.03 -45.52
N TRP A 455 9.82 -24.79 -46.46
CA TRP A 455 10.80 -25.82 -46.13
C TRP A 455 12.01 -25.25 -45.39
N ASP A 456 12.41 -24.01 -45.69
CA ASP A 456 13.56 -23.38 -45.06
C ASP A 456 13.36 -23.21 -43.54
N ASP A 457 12.15 -22.87 -43.07
CA ASP A 457 11.82 -22.78 -41.64
C ASP A 457 11.89 -24.15 -40.95
N ILE A 458 11.39 -25.19 -41.62
CA ILE A 458 11.42 -26.58 -41.13
C ILE A 458 12.86 -27.09 -41.09
N GLY A 459 13.62 -26.81 -42.15
CA GLY A 459 15.00 -27.22 -42.33
C GLY A 459 15.94 -26.58 -41.32
N GLU A 460 15.77 -25.29 -41.03
CA GLU A 460 16.54 -24.57 -40.02
C GLU A 460 16.23 -25.07 -38.60
N THR A 461 14.96 -25.34 -38.30
CA THR A 461 14.53 -25.80 -36.96
C THR A 461 15.06 -27.20 -36.64
N GLY A 462 15.11 -28.11 -37.62
CA GLY A 462 15.63 -29.46 -37.41
C GLY A 462 14.60 -30.48 -36.89
N ASN A 463 15.07 -31.68 -36.57
CA ASN A 463 14.25 -32.72 -35.96
C ASN A 463 13.89 -32.36 -34.51
N GLY A 464 12.70 -32.75 -34.06
CA GLY A 464 12.27 -32.53 -32.68
C GLY A 464 10.76 -32.55 -32.49
N THR A 465 10.31 -32.11 -31.32
CA THR A 465 8.91 -31.76 -31.07
C THR A 465 8.82 -30.24 -31.10
N ILE A 466 8.22 -29.71 -32.15
CA ILE A 466 8.20 -28.28 -32.46
C ILE A 466 6.80 -27.73 -32.20
N PRO A 467 6.65 -26.65 -31.41
CA PRO A 467 5.35 -26.05 -31.17
C PRO A 467 4.88 -25.27 -32.39
N LEU A 468 3.61 -25.47 -32.75
CA LEU A 468 2.85 -24.69 -33.72
C LEU A 468 1.60 -24.11 -33.04
N PHE A 469 1.36 -22.81 -33.17
CA PHE A 469 0.14 -22.17 -32.67
C PHE A 469 -0.24 -20.97 -33.55
N CYS A 470 -1.46 -20.47 -33.38
CA CYS A 470 -1.94 -19.27 -34.06
C CYS A 470 -2.12 -18.13 -33.06
N LEU A 471 -1.47 -16.99 -33.30
CA LEU A 471 -1.65 -15.75 -32.57
C LEU A 471 -2.68 -14.89 -33.31
N ILE A 472 -3.78 -14.57 -32.64
CA ILE A 472 -4.86 -13.74 -33.15
C ILE A 472 -4.74 -12.37 -32.50
N ARG A 473 -4.54 -11.32 -33.30
CA ARG A 473 -4.30 -9.96 -32.80
C ARG A 473 -5.06 -8.91 -33.59
N ASP A 474 -5.36 -7.81 -32.92
CA ASP A 474 -5.77 -6.55 -33.54
C ASP A 474 -4.62 -5.52 -33.42
N ALA A 475 -4.93 -4.22 -33.35
CA ALA A 475 -3.95 -3.15 -33.20
C ALA A 475 -3.46 -2.93 -31.76
N VAL A 476 -4.16 -3.46 -30.76
CA VAL A 476 -3.96 -3.22 -29.32
C VAL A 476 -3.71 -4.54 -28.58
N ASN A 477 -4.56 -5.54 -28.79
CA ASN A 477 -4.60 -6.77 -28.01
C ASN A 477 -4.40 -8.03 -28.85
N TYR A 478 -4.03 -9.11 -28.16
CA TYR A 478 -3.90 -10.42 -28.76
C TYR A 478 -4.28 -11.55 -27.80
N LYS A 479 -4.55 -12.70 -28.40
CA LYS A 479 -4.63 -14.01 -27.76
C LYS A 479 -4.06 -15.06 -28.70
N HIS A 480 -3.85 -16.27 -28.24
CA HIS A 480 -3.37 -17.35 -29.10
C HIS A 480 -4.01 -18.69 -28.79
N SER A 481 -4.00 -19.57 -29.79
CA SER A 481 -4.47 -20.94 -29.65
C SER A 481 -3.58 -21.74 -28.70
N PRO A 482 -4.07 -22.88 -28.17
CA PRO A 482 -3.20 -23.84 -27.52
C PRO A 482 -2.14 -24.34 -28.51
N HIS A 483 -0.98 -24.74 -27.98
CA HIS A 483 0.09 -25.27 -28.82
C HIS A 483 -0.27 -26.66 -29.37
N GLN A 484 0.04 -26.84 -30.66
CA GLN A 484 0.11 -28.13 -31.32
C GLN A 484 1.57 -28.59 -31.35
N ASP A 485 1.81 -29.80 -30.88
CA ASP A 485 3.11 -30.44 -31.01
C ASP A 485 3.25 -31.05 -32.41
N VAL A 486 4.25 -30.61 -33.16
CA VAL A 486 4.62 -31.15 -34.47
C VAL A 486 5.87 -32.01 -34.31
N ILE A 487 5.78 -33.29 -34.66
CA ILE A 487 6.90 -34.24 -34.57
C ILE A 487 7.68 -34.20 -35.90
N VAL A 488 8.93 -33.76 -35.87
CA VAL A 488 9.79 -33.63 -37.04
C VAL A 488 10.91 -34.67 -37.00
N GLU A 489 10.91 -35.57 -37.98
CA GLU A 489 11.86 -36.68 -38.15
C GLU A 489 12.35 -36.73 -39.62
N VAL A 490 12.68 -35.57 -40.17
CA VAL A 490 13.08 -35.39 -41.57
C VAL A 490 14.57 -35.69 -41.81
N PHE A 491 15.42 -35.52 -40.79
CA PHE A 491 16.87 -35.78 -40.84
C PHE A 491 17.22 -37.18 -40.30
N ASN A 492 16.84 -38.22 -41.03
CA ASN A 492 17.02 -39.62 -40.60
C ASN A 492 17.68 -40.43 -41.73
N LEU A 493 18.65 -41.29 -41.38
CA LEU A 493 19.28 -42.25 -42.28
C LEU A 493 18.75 -43.64 -41.96
N SER A 494 17.99 -44.18 -42.92
CA SER A 494 17.45 -45.55 -42.86
C SER A 494 18.20 -46.49 -43.80
N GLY A 495 18.05 -47.80 -43.60
CA GLY A 495 18.61 -48.83 -44.49
C GLY A 495 20.14 -48.99 -44.42
N LEU A 496 20.74 -48.63 -43.27
CA LEU A 496 22.18 -48.78 -43.04
C LEU A 496 22.61 -50.25 -43.12
N ALA A 497 23.75 -50.51 -43.76
CA ALA A 497 24.30 -51.85 -43.89
C ALA A 497 24.69 -52.48 -42.55
N ASP A 498 24.59 -53.80 -42.46
CA ASP A 498 24.96 -54.59 -41.30
C ASP A 498 26.46 -54.49 -40.94
N ALA A 499 26.76 -54.41 -39.63
CA ALA A 499 28.13 -54.53 -39.14
C ALA A 499 28.71 -55.95 -39.38
N THR A 500 30.01 -56.05 -39.60
CA THR A 500 30.70 -57.33 -39.84
C THR A 500 31.74 -57.62 -38.76
N PHE A 501 31.79 -58.84 -38.23
CA PHE A 501 32.87 -59.28 -37.34
C PHE A 501 34.08 -59.73 -38.16
N ASN A 502 35.11 -58.89 -38.28
CA ASN A 502 36.26 -59.12 -39.17
C ASN A 502 37.15 -60.31 -38.77
N ASN A 503 37.17 -60.68 -37.48
CA ASN A 503 37.96 -61.79 -36.96
C ASN A 503 37.10 -62.85 -36.27
N ALA A 504 35.92 -63.14 -36.85
CA ALA A 504 35.04 -64.22 -36.42
C ALA A 504 34.77 -65.19 -37.57
N GLN A 505 34.33 -66.40 -37.26
CA GLN A 505 33.90 -67.37 -38.26
C GLN A 505 32.44 -67.10 -38.65
N PRO A 506 32.11 -66.83 -39.93
CA PRO A 506 30.72 -66.74 -40.36
C PRO A 506 30.01 -68.07 -40.19
N VAL A 507 28.75 -68.03 -39.78
CA VAL A 507 27.90 -69.21 -39.58
C VAL A 507 26.59 -69.02 -40.31
N THR A 508 26.17 -70.04 -41.07
CA THR A 508 24.91 -70.06 -41.81
C THR A 508 23.91 -71.01 -41.17
N GLY A 509 22.62 -70.69 -41.22
CA GLY A 509 21.54 -71.57 -40.76
C GLY A 509 21.28 -71.56 -39.24
N GLN A 510 21.83 -70.58 -38.52
CA GLN A 510 21.54 -70.34 -37.10
C GLN A 510 20.56 -69.17 -36.96
N THR A 511 19.59 -69.30 -36.05
CA THR A 511 18.55 -68.28 -35.84
C THR A 511 18.99 -67.13 -34.96
N ASN A 512 20.05 -67.32 -34.17
CA ASN A 512 20.42 -66.43 -33.06
C ASN A 512 21.69 -65.60 -33.30
N PHE A 513 22.52 -66.00 -34.27
CA PHE A 513 23.80 -65.36 -34.57
C PHE A 513 24.28 -65.70 -35.97
N SER A 514 25.09 -64.82 -36.54
CA SER A 514 25.68 -64.99 -37.88
C SER A 514 27.20 -65.18 -37.83
N TYR A 515 27.80 -65.03 -36.65
CA TYR A 515 29.25 -65.14 -36.44
C TYR A 515 29.60 -65.95 -35.20
N TYR A 516 30.75 -66.59 -35.20
CA TYR A 516 31.25 -67.40 -34.10
C TYR A 516 32.67 -66.98 -33.71
N ILE A 517 32.86 -66.66 -32.44
CA ILE A 517 34.11 -66.21 -31.83
C ILE A 517 34.63 -67.33 -30.93
N ASN A 518 35.88 -67.74 -31.13
CA ASN A 518 36.51 -68.81 -30.36
C ASN A 518 37.96 -68.46 -29.97
N CYS A 519 38.59 -69.34 -29.20
CA CYS A 519 39.95 -69.16 -28.69
C CYS A 519 41.01 -68.87 -29.76
N THR A 520 40.87 -69.42 -30.97
CA THR A 520 41.84 -69.22 -32.06
C THR A 520 41.86 -67.79 -32.59
N ARG A 521 40.85 -67.00 -32.24
CA ARG A 521 40.69 -65.59 -32.64
C ARG A 521 41.22 -64.61 -31.60
N SER A 522 41.63 -65.09 -30.42
CA SER A 522 42.15 -64.27 -29.31
C SER A 522 41.28 -63.03 -29.00
N PRO A 523 39.97 -63.19 -28.77
CA PRO A 523 39.04 -62.06 -28.70
C PRO A 523 39.28 -61.11 -27.50
N TRP A 524 40.04 -61.54 -26.50
CA TRP A 524 40.50 -60.71 -25.37
C TRP A 524 41.52 -59.63 -25.77
N LEU A 525 42.04 -59.65 -27.00
CA LEU A 525 42.86 -58.59 -27.58
C LEU A 525 42.03 -57.52 -28.30
N GLY A 526 40.71 -57.67 -28.31
CA GLY A 526 39.76 -56.80 -29.00
C GLY A 526 38.99 -57.57 -30.09
N VAL A 527 37.73 -57.21 -30.28
CA VAL A 527 36.86 -57.76 -31.32
C VAL A 527 36.74 -56.74 -32.45
N PRO A 528 37.42 -56.95 -33.59
CA PRO A 528 37.38 -55.99 -34.68
C PRO A 528 36.03 -56.04 -35.40
N ILE A 529 35.27 -54.95 -35.29
CA ILE A 529 34.01 -54.74 -35.99
C ILE A 529 34.28 -53.85 -37.20
N LYS A 530 33.82 -54.29 -38.37
CA LYS A 530 33.90 -53.54 -39.61
C LYS A 530 32.54 -52.95 -39.96
N VAL A 531 32.54 -51.66 -40.22
CA VAL A 531 31.41 -50.92 -40.80
C VAL A 531 31.79 -50.58 -42.23
N LEU A 532 31.00 -51.06 -43.19
CA LEU A 532 31.17 -50.76 -44.62
C LEU A 532 29.79 -50.63 -45.25
N ASP A 533 29.45 -49.41 -45.62
CA ASP A 533 28.24 -49.09 -46.35
C ASP A 533 28.61 -48.11 -47.47
N SER A 534 29.03 -48.64 -48.62
CA SER A 534 29.46 -47.81 -49.75
C SER A 534 28.32 -47.06 -50.42
N GLY A 535 27.06 -47.37 -50.07
CA GLY A 535 25.88 -46.69 -50.59
C GLY A 535 25.51 -45.45 -49.80
N LEU A 536 25.75 -45.46 -48.47
CA LEU A 536 25.30 -44.40 -47.57
C LEU A 536 26.41 -43.66 -46.83
N LEU A 537 27.58 -44.25 -46.56
CA LEU A 537 28.67 -43.55 -45.86
C LEU A 537 29.33 -42.48 -46.74
N GLN A 538 29.56 -41.31 -46.15
CA GLN A 538 30.23 -40.18 -46.78
C GLN A 538 31.46 -39.76 -45.97
N ILE A 539 32.36 -39.01 -46.62
CA ILE A 539 33.48 -38.37 -45.94
C ILE A 539 32.90 -37.38 -44.92
N ASP A 540 33.56 -37.28 -43.76
CA ASP A 540 33.18 -36.46 -42.61
C ASP A 540 31.99 -36.95 -41.79
N ASP A 541 31.31 -38.04 -42.19
CA ASP A 541 30.37 -38.73 -41.28
C ASP A 541 31.10 -39.16 -39.99
N GLU A 542 30.38 -39.22 -38.89
CA GLU A 542 30.87 -39.74 -37.62
C GLU A 542 30.17 -41.06 -37.31
N VAL A 543 30.95 -42.09 -37.01
CA VAL A 543 30.43 -43.44 -36.72
C VAL A 543 30.85 -43.90 -35.34
N MET A 544 29.91 -44.46 -34.59
CA MET A 544 30.13 -45.10 -33.30
C MET A 544 29.62 -46.54 -33.34
N ILE A 545 30.33 -47.47 -32.70
CA ILE A 545 29.91 -48.87 -32.60
C ILE A 545 29.45 -49.14 -31.17
N GLU A 546 28.27 -49.72 -31.04
CA GLU A 546 27.69 -50.19 -29.78
C GLU A 546 27.71 -51.72 -29.78
N ALA A 547 28.24 -52.31 -28.71
CA ALA A 547 28.16 -53.74 -28.44
C ALA A 547 27.29 -53.99 -27.22
N VAL A 548 26.47 -55.04 -27.27
CA VAL A 548 25.62 -55.51 -26.17
C VAL A 548 25.88 -56.99 -25.89
N ARG A 549 25.92 -57.38 -24.62
CA ARG A 549 26.10 -58.77 -24.18
C ARG A 549 24.75 -59.43 -23.96
N TYR A 550 24.63 -60.71 -24.31
CA TYR A 550 23.51 -61.57 -23.95
C TYR A 550 23.99 -62.82 -23.21
N ALA A 551 23.12 -63.37 -22.36
CA ALA A 551 23.33 -64.65 -21.72
C ALA A 551 23.38 -65.79 -22.76
N TYR A 552 24.17 -66.82 -22.49
CA TYR A 552 24.18 -68.01 -23.33
C TYR A 552 22.88 -68.79 -23.17
N VAL A 553 22.30 -69.17 -24.30
CA VAL A 553 21.17 -70.10 -24.42
C VAL A 553 21.52 -71.11 -25.52
N PRO A 554 20.97 -72.34 -25.49
CA PRO A 554 21.14 -73.29 -26.58
C PRO A 554 20.73 -72.67 -27.92
N PRO A 555 21.37 -73.03 -29.05
CA PRO A 555 21.12 -72.40 -30.35
C PRO A 555 19.66 -72.44 -30.83
N THR A 556 18.85 -73.36 -30.31
CA THR A 556 17.43 -73.53 -30.63
C THR A 556 16.48 -72.73 -29.72
N ALA A 557 16.98 -72.10 -28.66
CA ALA A 557 16.19 -71.30 -27.73
C ALA A 557 16.30 -69.81 -28.08
N PRO A 558 15.23 -69.00 -27.92
CA PRO A 558 15.29 -67.57 -28.19
C PRO A 558 16.25 -66.87 -27.24
N ILE A 559 17.06 -65.95 -27.78
CA ILE A 559 17.90 -65.05 -26.97
C ILE A 559 16.99 -64.08 -26.18
N GLY A 560 17.29 -63.91 -24.89
CA GLY A 560 16.58 -62.99 -24.00
C GLY A 560 17.04 -61.53 -24.13
N VAL A 561 16.79 -60.74 -23.09
CA VAL A 561 17.23 -59.32 -23.04
C VAL A 561 18.75 -59.20 -22.87
N PRO A 562 19.36 -58.07 -23.28
CA PRO A 562 20.76 -57.79 -23.00
C PRO A 562 21.10 -57.86 -21.50
N VAL A 563 22.33 -58.25 -21.18
CA VAL A 563 22.87 -58.38 -19.83
C VAL A 563 23.97 -57.34 -19.62
N GLY A 564 23.73 -56.42 -18.69
CA GLY A 564 24.66 -55.33 -18.36
C GLY A 564 24.53 -54.13 -19.29
N THR A 565 25.39 -53.14 -19.08
CA THR A 565 25.45 -51.91 -19.89
C THR A 565 26.15 -52.18 -21.23
N PRO A 566 25.66 -51.60 -22.35
CA PRO A 566 26.37 -51.65 -23.63
C PRO A 566 27.79 -51.07 -23.52
N ILE A 567 28.71 -51.60 -24.33
CA ILE A 567 30.04 -51.01 -24.53
C ILE A 567 30.01 -50.21 -25.83
N GLU A 568 30.24 -48.91 -25.75
CA GLU A 568 30.30 -48.00 -26.89
C GLU A 568 31.75 -47.65 -27.23
N SER A 569 32.06 -47.56 -28.52
CA SER A 569 33.33 -47.00 -28.98
C SER A 569 33.33 -45.47 -28.90
N ALA A 570 34.49 -44.83 -29.12
CA ALA A 570 34.50 -43.42 -29.49
C ALA A 570 33.79 -43.18 -30.83
N TRP A 571 33.42 -41.93 -31.11
CA TRP A 571 33.00 -41.49 -32.43
C TRP A 571 34.24 -41.39 -33.35
N PHE A 572 34.14 -42.01 -34.52
CA PHE A 572 35.19 -42.01 -35.54
C PHE A 572 34.73 -41.21 -36.75
N LYS A 573 35.53 -40.19 -37.08
CA LYS A 573 35.32 -39.41 -38.31
C LYS A 573 35.75 -40.21 -39.54
N ILE A 574 34.83 -40.38 -40.48
CA ILE A 574 34.99 -41.16 -41.70
C ILE A 574 35.81 -40.37 -42.71
N ASN A 575 36.87 -40.99 -43.22
CA ASN A 575 37.67 -40.45 -44.33
C ASN A 575 37.47 -41.27 -45.62
N SER A 576 38.13 -40.83 -46.70
CA SER A 576 38.04 -41.50 -48.01
C SER A 576 38.44 -42.97 -48.00
N SER A 577 39.38 -43.38 -47.13
CA SER A 577 39.74 -44.80 -46.98
C SER A 577 38.61 -45.58 -46.29
N ASN A 578 37.93 -44.99 -45.31
CA ASN A 578 36.86 -45.65 -44.58
C ASN A 578 35.62 -45.87 -45.46
N VAL A 579 35.27 -44.90 -46.32
CA VAL A 579 34.16 -45.06 -47.29
C VAL A 579 34.40 -46.24 -48.24
N ASN A 580 35.63 -46.39 -48.74
CA ASN A 580 35.95 -47.41 -49.76
C ASN A 580 36.30 -48.79 -49.19
N LEU A 581 37.01 -48.84 -48.06
CA LEU A 581 37.55 -50.08 -47.50
C LEU A 581 36.83 -50.52 -46.22
N GLY A 582 36.02 -49.65 -45.63
CA GLY A 582 35.32 -49.82 -44.36
C GLY A 582 36.12 -49.28 -43.18
N LEU A 583 35.41 -48.83 -42.15
CA LEU A 583 35.98 -48.51 -40.85
C LEU A 583 36.11 -49.81 -40.04
N VAL A 584 37.28 -50.08 -39.44
CA VAL A 584 37.48 -51.24 -38.55
C VAL A 584 37.82 -50.73 -37.16
N VAL A 585 36.95 -51.04 -36.19
CA VAL A 585 37.11 -50.63 -34.79
C VAL A 585 37.32 -51.86 -33.92
N PRO A 586 38.45 -51.98 -33.19
CA PRO A 586 38.64 -53.03 -32.20
C PRO A 586 37.86 -52.72 -30.93
N MET A 587 36.75 -53.43 -30.69
CA MET A 587 35.96 -53.29 -29.47
C MET A 587 36.63 -54.01 -28.30
N ASP A 588 36.88 -53.31 -27.19
CA ASP A 588 37.38 -53.93 -25.96
C ASP A 588 36.24 -54.60 -25.19
N LEU A 589 36.06 -55.90 -25.43
CA LEU A 589 35.06 -56.73 -24.76
C LEU A 589 35.70 -57.67 -23.72
N ARG A 590 36.95 -57.40 -23.32
CA ARG A 590 37.75 -58.29 -22.49
C ARG A 590 37.06 -58.66 -21.17
N ALA A 591 36.43 -57.68 -20.52
CA ALA A 591 35.71 -57.90 -19.27
C ALA A 591 34.57 -58.93 -19.39
N TRP A 592 33.90 -58.99 -20.55
CA TRP A 592 32.84 -59.97 -20.80
C TRP A 592 33.39 -61.38 -21.00
N PHE A 593 34.59 -61.49 -21.58
CA PHE A 593 35.26 -62.78 -21.79
C PHE A 593 35.97 -63.29 -20.53
N GLU A 594 36.45 -62.41 -19.66
CA GLU A 594 37.08 -62.75 -18.37
C GLU A 594 36.07 -63.21 -17.30
N ASP A 595 34.80 -62.80 -17.41
CA ASP A 595 33.69 -63.22 -16.54
C ASP A 595 33.28 -64.69 -16.80
N HIS A 596 34.21 -65.62 -16.58
CA HIS A 596 33.98 -67.04 -16.79
C HIS A 596 33.01 -67.62 -15.76
N THR A 597 32.93 -67.04 -14.56
CA THR A 597 31.98 -67.48 -13.51
C THR A 597 30.54 -67.16 -13.91
N GLY A 598 30.27 -65.96 -14.45
CA GLY A 598 28.92 -65.56 -14.89
C GLY A 598 28.52 -66.11 -16.26
N THR A 599 29.47 -66.45 -17.14
CA THR A 599 29.18 -66.89 -18.52
C THR A 599 29.42 -68.37 -18.77
N SER A 600 30.12 -69.07 -17.88
CA SER A 600 30.75 -70.37 -18.19
C SER A 600 31.64 -70.34 -19.44
N GLY A 601 32.13 -69.16 -19.84
CA GLY A 601 32.92 -68.96 -21.06
C GLY A 601 32.10 -68.90 -22.35
N ARG A 602 30.78 -68.74 -22.28
CA ARG A 602 29.86 -68.71 -23.42
C ARG A 602 28.88 -67.56 -23.38
N GLY A 603 28.46 -67.07 -24.54
CA GLY A 603 27.47 -66.00 -24.63
C GLY A 603 27.27 -65.52 -26.05
N TYR A 604 26.53 -64.41 -26.20
CA TYR A 604 26.38 -63.72 -27.47
C TYR A 604 26.70 -62.25 -27.32
N VAL A 605 27.29 -61.66 -28.36
CA VAL A 605 27.48 -60.22 -28.51
C VAL A 605 26.63 -59.76 -29.68
N GLY A 606 25.73 -58.80 -29.45
CA GLY A 606 25.07 -58.04 -30.51
C GLY A 606 25.83 -56.75 -30.77
N VAL A 607 25.94 -56.36 -32.03
CA VAL A 607 26.61 -55.12 -32.44
C VAL A 607 25.71 -54.34 -33.37
N ARG A 608 25.64 -53.03 -33.11
CA ARG A 608 25.02 -52.03 -33.98
C ARG A 608 26.03 -50.92 -34.20
N TRP A 609 25.89 -50.16 -35.28
CA TRP A 609 26.61 -48.91 -35.44
C TRP A 609 25.65 -47.76 -35.63
N ARG A 610 26.05 -46.61 -35.10
CA ARG A 610 25.33 -45.34 -35.22
C ARG A 610 26.12 -44.41 -36.13
N ILE A 611 25.40 -43.60 -36.88
CA ILE A 611 25.96 -42.58 -37.75
C ILE A 611 25.40 -41.21 -37.39
N TYR A 612 26.25 -40.20 -37.49
CA TYR A 612 25.87 -38.81 -37.52
C TYR A 612 26.54 -38.16 -38.73
N ARG A 613 25.79 -37.43 -39.54
CA ARG A 613 26.31 -36.67 -40.68
C ARG A 613 26.35 -35.19 -40.33
N PRO A 614 27.52 -34.61 -39.99
CA PRO A 614 27.61 -33.21 -39.58
C PRO A 614 27.15 -32.21 -40.65
N SER A 615 27.27 -32.56 -41.94
CA SER A 615 26.91 -31.68 -43.06
C SER A 615 25.40 -31.50 -43.25
N THR A 616 24.59 -32.45 -42.80
CA THR A 616 23.12 -32.44 -42.98
C THR A 616 22.35 -32.62 -41.69
N GLY A 617 23.01 -32.94 -40.57
CA GLY A 617 22.37 -33.28 -39.31
C GLY A 617 21.78 -34.69 -39.26
N ASP A 618 21.85 -35.47 -40.35
CA ASP A 618 21.18 -36.77 -40.42
C ASP A 618 21.79 -37.77 -39.41
N ARG A 619 20.94 -38.61 -38.83
CA ARG A 619 21.33 -39.68 -37.89
C ARG A 619 20.74 -41.01 -38.28
N GLY A 620 21.42 -42.11 -37.98
CA GLY A 620 20.90 -43.44 -38.21
C GLY A 620 21.51 -44.50 -37.29
N ILE A 621 20.85 -45.65 -37.20
CA ILE A 621 21.31 -46.82 -36.43
C ILE A 621 21.11 -48.05 -37.31
N SER A 622 22.13 -48.89 -37.43
CA SER A 622 22.04 -50.14 -38.18
C SER A 622 21.19 -51.18 -37.44
N ASP A 623 20.78 -52.20 -38.19
CA ASP A 623 20.30 -53.43 -37.60
C ASP A 623 21.39 -54.11 -36.75
N GLU A 624 20.94 -54.94 -35.81
CA GLU A 624 21.83 -55.64 -34.89
C GLU A 624 22.35 -56.93 -35.50
N VAL A 625 23.67 -57.08 -35.51
CA VAL A 625 24.35 -58.29 -35.94
C VAL A 625 24.93 -59.01 -34.74
N ARG A 626 24.63 -60.31 -34.60
CA ARG A 626 25.03 -61.10 -33.44
C ARG A 626 26.15 -62.09 -33.74
N ALA A 627 27.07 -62.23 -32.80
CA ALA A 627 28.06 -63.30 -32.75
C ALA A 627 27.93 -64.12 -31.46
N ALA A 628 27.97 -65.45 -31.57
CA ALA A 628 28.15 -66.32 -30.42
C ALA A 628 29.64 -66.42 -30.06
N TRP A 629 29.97 -66.51 -28.78
CA TRP A 629 31.32 -66.90 -28.35
C TRP A 629 31.31 -68.19 -27.54
N ASP A 630 32.33 -69.03 -27.77
CA ASP A 630 32.67 -70.16 -26.91
C ASP A 630 34.18 -70.15 -26.69
N LEU A 631 34.57 -69.86 -25.46
CA LEU A 631 35.95 -69.70 -25.04
C LEU A 631 36.36 -70.81 -24.06
N VAL A 632 35.60 -71.91 -24.03
CA VAL A 632 35.94 -73.11 -23.28
C VAL A 632 37.06 -73.83 -24.04
N GLY A 633 38.24 -73.93 -23.43
CA GLY A 633 39.40 -74.57 -24.04
C GLY A 633 39.15 -76.05 -24.33
N THR A 634 39.33 -76.46 -25.59
CA THR A 634 39.24 -77.88 -26.02
C THR A 634 40.59 -78.47 -26.43
N GLY A 635 41.71 -77.77 -26.19
CA GLY A 635 43.05 -78.22 -26.57
C GLY A 635 44.03 -78.29 -25.40
N GLY A 636 44.45 -79.51 -25.03
CA GLY A 636 45.72 -79.80 -24.35
C GLY A 636 45.93 -79.19 -22.95
N GLY A 637 45.27 -79.74 -21.93
CA GLY A 637 45.87 -79.82 -20.58
C GLY A 637 45.63 -78.67 -19.58
N VAL A 638 44.84 -77.65 -19.88
CA VAL A 638 44.42 -76.65 -18.88
C VAL A 638 42.90 -76.72 -18.66
N PRO A 639 42.41 -77.07 -17.46
CA PRO A 639 40.99 -76.98 -17.15
C PRO A 639 40.62 -75.50 -16.94
N GLY A 640 40.13 -74.82 -17.98
CA GLY A 640 39.79 -73.40 -17.89
C GLY A 640 39.59 -72.73 -19.24
N SER A 641 39.06 -71.51 -19.22
CA SER A 641 38.94 -70.66 -20.42
C SER A 641 40.30 -70.40 -21.05
N CYS A 642 40.33 -70.20 -22.37
CA CYS A 642 41.53 -69.74 -23.09
C CYS A 642 41.84 -68.25 -22.90
N VAL A 643 40.98 -67.51 -22.20
CA VAL A 643 41.14 -66.08 -21.92
C VAL A 643 42.18 -65.88 -20.80
N PRO A 644 43.29 -65.16 -21.03
CA PRO A 644 44.28 -64.86 -19.99
C PRO A 644 43.65 -64.10 -18.81
N GLY A 645 43.86 -64.58 -17.58
CA GLY A 645 43.32 -63.94 -16.37
C GLY A 645 41.86 -64.29 -16.04
N ALA A 646 41.17 -65.05 -16.91
CA ALA A 646 39.84 -65.56 -16.58
C ALA A 646 39.91 -66.53 -15.40
N SER A 647 39.32 -66.15 -14.28
CA SER A 647 39.28 -66.98 -13.07
C SER A 647 37.92 -67.66 -12.96
N ARG A 648 37.93 -68.98 -12.68
CA ARG A 648 36.79 -69.64 -12.05
C ARG A 648 36.81 -69.23 -10.59
N LEU A 649 35.75 -68.63 -10.07
CA LEU A 649 35.56 -68.59 -8.62
C LEU A 649 35.55 -70.04 -8.13
N SER A 650 36.58 -70.43 -7.41
CA SER A 650 36.66 -71.73 -6.76
C SER A 650 35.62 -71.76 -5.64
N GLY A 651 34.48 -72.40 -5.92
CA GLY A 651 33.44 -72.72 -4.94
C GLY A 651 32.22 -71.81 -5.02
N THR A 652 31.24 -72.23 -5.82
CA THR A 652 29.82 -72.41 -5.44
C THR A 652 29.11 -73.05 -6.63
N LEU A 653 28.58 -74.27 -6.43
CA LEU A 653 27.41 -74.77 -7.16
C LEU A 653 26.19 -74.00 -6.67
#